data_AF-A0A9W6NX89-F1
#
_entry.id   AF-A0A9W6NX89-F1
#
_cell.length_a   1.000
_cell.length_b   1.000
_cell.length_c   1.000
_cell.angle_alpha   90.00
_cell.angle_beta   90.00
_cell.angle_gamma   90.00
#
_symmetry.space_group_name_H-M   'P 1'
#
loop_
_entity.id
_entity.type
_entity.pdbx_description
1 polymer ?
#
loop_
_entity_poly.entity_id
_entity_poly.type
_entity_poly.pdbx_seq_one_letter_code
_entity_poly.pdbx_strand_id
1 'polypeptide(L)'
;MAQTTADPTPTTSARRPPSGIGGLLGLGIAVAVLVAAGLTALTGSRPVENLGLPDPGTLTTIGLPAVRAIAEVCAVLAIGFLLLAAFFVAPQRSGYLDVAGYRGVRAASYAAAGWAVSALLLVPLSAADALGRPVVDVLDPGLLISVIPKLADAMAWLLTAIVALLLLVACRLVLSWGWTVVTFGLALLGPLPVALTGHSAAGGSHDVATNSLVLHILAASLWVGGLVAVLSLAVARADDDGVALGVAVRRFSRVAFWCWVVLAATGVLNALVRVSPADLIGSTYGALLLGKTLALLVLGALGYLHRRHTVDAAGRGERAALLRLGGVEVLLMLATIGLAVALGRSAPPASDAAPPSRTEVVLGYDLDGPPTLARLAFDWRFDLIFGTAAVLMALLYLLGVRRLRARGDAWKPGRTAAWLCGCAVLLIATSSGLGKYSPAMFSVHMGTHMMLSMLTPILLVLGAPVTLMLRALPVAGRGNPPGPREWLLAAVHSPVARFVTHPLFSLPVFVGSYYALYFSNLFGWALNEHWAHVAMNLHFLLAGLIFFWPVIGVDPSPRRLPPVVRLAVVFISVPFHAFFGVALMGADTVIGEQFYRSLALPWVTDPLVDQKLGGGLAWASGEVPLLLVIVALLIQWSRHDERSARRDDRRADADGDADLKAYNEMLRRLARGGGPSGASEKNLEDPPDDASHDERRVEGPSAGREPAGASGIGAGERPRDIPSTD
;
A
#
# COMPACT_ATOMS: atom_id res chain seq x y z
N MET A 1 -33.83 1.30 72.19
CA MET A 1 -34.82 0.56 71.37
C MET A 1 -34.50 0.83 69.92
N ALA A 2 -34.21 -0.24 69.18
CA ALA A 2 -33.72 -0.25 67.81
C ALA A 2 -34.87 -0.31 66.79
N GLN A 3 -34.65 0.21 65.58
CA GLN A 3 -35.31 -0.19 64.32
C GLN A 3 -34.39 0.18 63.15
N THR A 4 -33.50 -0.72 62.73
CA THR A 4 -33.54 -1.56 61.50
C THR A 4 -33.55 -0.78 60.18
N THR A 5 -32.36 -0.52 59.63
CA THR A 5 -32.11 -0.22 58.21
C THR A 5 -31.82 -1.54 57.48
N ALA A 6 -32.66 -1.90 56.51
CA ALA A 6 -32.38 -3.00 55.58
C ALA A 6 -31.61 -2.44 54.38
N ASP A 7 -30.36 -2.87 54.21
CA ASP A 7 -29.53 -2.60 53.03
C ASP A 7 -29.73 -3.72 51.99
N PRO A 8 -29.92 -3.41 50.70
CA PRO A 8 -29.92 -4.44 49.67
C PRO A 8 -28.47 -4.88 49.38
N THR A 9 -28.22 -6.19 49.46
CA THR A 9 -26.94 -6.78 49.08
C THR A 9 -26.73 -6.70 47.56
N PRO A 10 -25.60 -6.15 47.06
CA PRO A 10 -25.26 -6.27 45.65
C PRO A 10 -24.56 -7.60 45.40
N THR A 11 -25.31 -8.64 45.01
CA THR A 11 -24.72 -9.85 44.41
C THR A 11 -24.42 -9.60 42.93
N THR A 12 -23.45 -8.76 42.64
CA THR A 12 -22.77 -8.77 41.33
C THR A 12 -21.65 -9.79 41.39
N SER A 13 -21.93 -11.03 41.02
CA SER A 13 -20.88 -11.99 40.68
C SER A 13 -20.06 -11.38 39.53
N ALA A 14 -18.83 -10.97 39.80
CA ALA A 14 -17.88 -10.55 38.77
C ALA A 14 -17.63 -11.74 37.83
N ARG A 15 -18.40 -11.83 36.74
CA ARG A 15 -18.13 -12.78 35.66
C ARG A 15 -16.76 -12.42 35.09
N ARG A 16 -15.76 -13.29 35.33
CA ARG A 16 -14.46 -13.22 34.65
C ARG A 16 -14.70 -13.04 33.14
N PRO A 17 -14.00 -12.13 32.46
CA PRO A 17 -14.14 -11.98 31.02
C PRO A 17 -13.74 -13.30 30.34
N PRO A 18 -14.39 -13.70 29.23
CA PRO A 18 -14.07 -14.94 28.55
C PRO A 18 -12.65 -14.87 27.96
N SER A 19 -11.75 -15.69 28.49
CA SER A 19 -10.35 -15.88 28.09
C SER A 19 -10.14 -16.60 26.75
N GLY A 20 -11.17 -16.68 25.90
CA GLY A 20 -11.21 -17.60 24.76
C GLY A 20 -10.12 -17.36 23.71
N ILE A 21 -9.87 -16.10 23.33
CA ILE A 21 -8.92 -15.79 22.25
C ILE A 21 -7.48 -15.75 22.71
N GLY A 22 -7.21 -15.25 23.92
CA GLY A 22 -5.88 -15.32 24.50
C GLY A 22 -5.40 -16.77 24.60
N GLY A 23 -6.27 -17.69 25.05
CA GLY A 23 -5.98 -19.13 25.08
C GLY A 23 -5.77 -19.73 23.69
N LEU A 24 -6.62 -19.40 22.71
CA LEU A 24 -6.48 -19.85 21.32
C LEU A 24 -5.14 -19.42 20.70
N LEU A 25 -4.76 -18.15 20.90
CA LEU A 25 -3.50 -17.61 20.37
C LEU A 25 -2.30 -18.21 21.08
N GLY A 26 -2.34 -18.38 22.40
CA GLY A 26 -1.28 -19.05 23.16
C GLY A 26 -1.06 -20.49 22.66
N LEU A 27 -2.15 -21.26 22.48
CA LEU A 27 -2.10 -22.61 21.93
C LEU A 27 -1.57 -22.61 20.48
N GLY A 28 -2.08 -21.72 19.63
CA GLY A 28 -1.69 -21.63 18.24
C GLY A 28 -0.23 -21.25 18.05
N ILE A 29 0.30 -20.32 18.87
CA ILE A 29 1.74 -19.98 18.90
C ILE A 29 2.55 -21.19 19.34
N ALA A 30 2.14 -21.90 20.39
CA ALA A 30 2.84 -23.10 20.84
C ALA A 30 2.87 -24.17 19.73
N VAL A 31 1.77 -24.38 19.01
CA VAL A 31 1.72 -25.28 17.85
C VAL A 31 2.64 -24.81 16.73
N ALA A 32 2.63 -23.52 16.37
CA ALA A 32 3.50 -22.97 15.34
C ALA A 32 4.99 -23.19 15.68
N VAL A 33 5.38 -22.93 16.94
CA VAL A 33 6.73 -23.15 17.45
C VAL A 33 7.10 -24.63 17.42
N LEU A 34 6.24 -25.50 17.94
CA LEU A 34 6.48 -26.95 17.96
C LEU A 34 6.60 -27.54 16.56
N VAL A 35 5.77 -27.10 15.61
CA VAL A 35 5.84 -27.53 14.21
C VAL A 35 7.14 -27.02 13.56
N ALA A 36 7.50 -25.73 13.75
CA ALA A 36 8.71 -25.16 13.17
C ALA A 36 9.98 -25.85 13.71
N ALA A 37 10.12 -25.91 15.04
CA ALA A 37 11.27 -26.51 15.70
C ALA A 37 11.32 -28.03 15.48
N GLY A 38 10.17 -28.71 15.64
CA GLY A 38 10.05 -30.17 15.48
C GLY A 38 10.35 -30.64 14.07
N LEU A 39 9.78 -30.00 13.04
CA LEU A 39 10.07 -30.36 11.65
C LEU A 39 11.51 -30.03 11.26
N THR A 40 12.08 -28.91 11.73
CA THR A 40 13.50 -28.59 11.49
C THR A 40 14.40 -29.68 12.10
N ALA A 41 14.10 -30.12 13.33
CA ALA A 41 14.85 -31.18 14.00
C ALA A 41 14.68 -32.55 13.32
N LEU A 42 13.47 -32.91 12.91
CA LEU A 42 13.15 -34.19 12.26
C LEU A 42 13.71 -34.31 10.84
N THR A 43 13.70 -33.21 10.09
CA THR A 43 14.24 -33.19 8.73
C THR A 43 15.77 -33.10 8.70
N GLY A 44 16.42 -32.85 9.85
CA GLY A 44 17.87 -32.69 9.93
C GLY A 44 18.38 -31.51 9.12
N SER A 45 17.54 -30.49 8.84
CA SER A 45 17.91 -29.35 8.01
C SER A 45 19.00 -28.52 8.71
N ARG A 46 20.25 -28.77 8.32
CA ARG A 46 21.45 -28.06 8.78
C ARG A 46 22.11 -27.36 7.59
N PRO A 47 21.54 -26.23 7.13
CA PRO A 47 21.99 -25.57 5.90
C PRO A 47 23.48 -25.20 5.93
N VAL A 48 24.00 -24.91 7.12
CA VAL A 48 25.38 -24.46 7.37
C VAL A 48 26.39 -25.62 7.30
N GLU A 49 26.03 -26.80 7.81
CA GLU A 49 26.87 -28.01 7.69
C GLU A 49 26.98 -28.49 6.25
N ASN A 50 25.91 -28.32 5.45
CA ASN A 50 25.94 -28.61 4.02
C ASN A 50 26.93 -27.71 3.25
N LEU A 51 27.31 -26.57 3.83
CA LEU A 51 28.33 -25.65 3.31
C LEU A 51 29.73 -25.92 3.90
N GLY A 52 29.90 -26.97 4.70
CA GLY A 52 31.17 -27.33 5.34
C GLY A 52 31.54 -26.50 6.57
N LEU A 53 30.60 -25.71 7.11
CA LEU A 53 30.79 -24.91 8.31
C LEU A 53 30.43 -25.70 9.58
N PRO A 54 31.03 -25.37 10.75
CA PRO A 54 30.71 -26.05 12.02
C PRO A 54 29.26 -25.81 12.47
N ASP A 55 28.73 -26.73 13.30
CA ASP A 55 27.38 -26.63 13.88
C ASP A 55 27.30 -25.41 14.82
N PRO A 56 26.38 -24.45 14.60
CA PRO A 56 26.17 -23.30 15.49
C PRO A 56 25.54 -23.68 16.86
N GLY A 57 25.27 -24.97 17.08
CA GLY A 57 24.80 -25.55 18.33
C GLY A 57 23.28 -25.59 18.46
N THR A 58 22.79 -26.47 19.33
CA THR A 58 21.35 -26.77 19.50
C THR A 58 20.49 -25.54 19.79
N LEU A 59 21.03 -24.57 20.56
CA LEU A 59 20.32 -23.33 20.88
C LEU A 59 20.00 -22.51 19.62
N THR A 60 20.93 -22.45 18.67
CA THR A 60 20.74 -21.77 17.38
C THR A 60 19.85 -22.62 16.47
N THR A 61 20.16 -23.92 16.33
CA THR A 61 19.47 -24.83 15.40
C THR A 61 17.97 -24.98 15.72
N ILE A 62 17.59 -25.01 16.99
CA ILE A 62 16.18 -25.11 17.43
C ILE A 62 15.60 -23.74 17.77
N GLY A 63 16.37 -22.85 18.40
CA GLY A 63 15.90 -21.55 18.84
C GLY A 63 15.57 -20.61 17.68
N LEU A 64 16.36 -20.63 16.61
CA LEU A 64 16.13 -19.78 15.44
C LEU A 64 14.75 -20.03 14.79
N PRO A 65 14.37 -21.26 14.37
CA PRO A 65 13.04 -21.50 13.82
C PRO A 65 11.91 -21.24 14.84
N ALA A 66 12.13 -21.50 16.13
CA ALA A 66 11.15 -21.21 17.18
C ALA A 66 10.88 -19.70 17.31
N VAL A 67 11.92 -18.87 17.46
CA VAL A 67 11.80 -17.42 17.58
C VAL A 67 11.27 -16.82 16.27
N ARG A 68 11.66 -17.37 15.12
CA ARG A 68 11.13 -16.97 13.81
C ARG A 68 9.63 -17.20 13.70
N ALA A 69 9.13 -18.36 14.13
CA ALA A 69 7.69 -18.63 14.15
C ALA A 69 6.95 -17.60 15.04
N ILE A 70 7.49 -17.26 16.20
CA ILE A 70 6.91 -16.22 17.08
C ILE A 70 6.92 -14.86 16.38
N ALA A 71 8.05 -14.46 15.77
CA ALA A 71 8.18 -13.19 15.05
C ALA A 71 7.16 -13.08 13.92
N GLU A 72 7.00 -14.13 13.10
CA GLU A 72 6.04 -14.17 12.00
C GLU A 72 4.61 -14.09 12.50
N VAL A 73 4.24 -14.84 13.55
CA VAL A 73 2.90 -14.75 14.13
C VAL A 73 2.63 -13.35 14.69
N CYS A 74 3.57 -12.76 15.43
CA CYS A 74 3.42 -11.40 15.95
C CYS A 74 3.28 -10.35 14.84
N ALA A 75 4.04 -10.47 13.74
CA ALA A 75 3.93 -9.58 12.58
C ALA A 75 2.54 -9.66 11.94
N VAL A 76 2.08 -10.89 11.66
CA VAL A 76 0.76 -11.18 11.09
C VAL A 76 -0.36 -10.61 11.98
N LEU A 77 -0.27 -10.78 13.30
CA LEU A 77 -1.23 -10.23 14.25
C LEU A 77 -1.24 -8.69 14.24
N ALA A 78 -0.06 -8.05 14.25
CA ALA A 78 0.04 -6.59 14.21
C ALA A 78 -0.62 -6.02 12.95
N ILE A 79 -0.32 -6.61 11.78
CA ILE A 79 -0.93 -6.23 10.49
C ILE A 79 -2.45 -6.45 10.51
N GLY A 80 -2.91 -7.58 11.02
CA GLY A 80 -4.33 -7.93 11.10
C GLY A 80 -5.17 -7.00 11.97
N PHE A 81 -4.66 -6.63 13.15
CA PHE A 81 -5.34 -5.71 14.04
C PHE A 81 -5.38 -4.27 13.51
N LEU A 82 -4.33 -3.83 12.81
CA LEU A 82 -4.34 -2.55 12.10
C LEU A 82 -5.29 -2.57 10.89
N LEU A 83 -5.36 -3.68 10.15
CA LEU A 83 -6.34 -3.88 9.08
C LEU A 83 -7.78 -3.75 9.60
N LEU A 84 -8.07 -4.35 10.76
CA LEU A 84 -9.37 -4.23 11.42
C LEU A 84 -9.69 -2.77 11.74
N ALA A 85 -8.79 -2.07 12.42
CA ALA A 85 -8.97 -0.70 12.86
C ALA A 85 -9.06 0.31 11.69
N ALA A 86 -8.31 0.06 10.61
CA ALA A 86 -8.29 0.94 9.45
C ALA A 86 -9.48 0.71 8.50
N PHE A 87 -9.93 -0.54 8.30
CA PHE A 87 -10.82 -0.85 7.19
C PHE A 87 -12.04 -1.70 7.54
N PHE A 88 -12.05 -2.47 8.63
CA PHE A 88 -13.18 -3.36 8.92
C PHE A 88 -14.20 -2.74 9.86
N VAL A 89 -13.75 -1.87 10.76
CA VAL A 89 -14.60 -1.13 11.70
C VAL A 89 -14.75 0.32 11.23
N ALA A 90 -15.84 0.97 11.61
CA ALA A 90 -16.12 2.35 11.24
C ALA A 90 -15.49 3.33 12.25
N PRO A 91 -14.79 4.38 11.79
CA PRO A 91 -14.37 5.45 12.68
C PRO A 91 -15.56 6.29 13.14
N GLN A 92 -15.35 7.08 14.19
CA GLN A 92 -16.32 8.06 14.65
C GLN A 92 -16.48 9.19 13.61
N ARG A 93 -17.61 9.93 13.69
CA ARG A 93 -17.86 11.09 12.81
C ARG A 93 -16.81 12.20 12.94
N SER A 94 -16.14 12.28 14.07
CA SER A 94 -15.03 13.20 14.35
C SER A 94 -13.72 12.84 13.62
N GLY A 95 -13.64 11.66 12.98
CA GLY A 95 -12.42 11.16 12.34
C GLY A 95 -11.47 10.40 13.28
N TYR A 96 -11.82 10.33 14.58
CA TYR A 96 -11.14 9.49 15.56
C TYR A 96 -11.60 8.03 15.49
N LEU A 97 -10.77 7.12 15.99
CA LEU A 97 -11.13 5.71 16.10
C LEU A 97 -12.30 5.51 17.06
N ASP A 98 -13.16 4.55 16.76
CA ASP A 98 -14.16 4.06 17.72
C ASP A 98 -13.51 3.12 18.76
N VAL A 99 -14.31 2.60 19.70
CA VAL A 99 -13.81 1.73 20.77
C VAL A 99 -13.19 0.45 20.20
N ALA A 100 -13.83 -0.17 19.21
CA ALA A 100 -13.34 -1.40 18.61
C ALA A 100 -12.04 -1.17 17.80
N GLY A 101 -11.95 -0.07 17.05
CA GLY A 101 -10.76 0.37 16.33
C GLY A 101 -9.61 0.69 17.28
N TYR A 102 -9.86 1.42 18.37
CA TYR A 102 -8.83 1.70 19.39
C TYR A 102 -8.34 0.42 20.06
N ARG A 103 -9.24 -0.51 20.39
CA ARG A 103 -8.86 -1.85 20.90
C ARG A 103 -8.02 -2.63 19.90
N GLY A 104 -8.34 -2.53 18.61
CA GLY A 104 -7.52 -3.08 17.52
C GLY A 104 -6.11 -2.51 17.54
N VAL A 105 -5.96 -1.18 17.52
CA VAL A 105 -4.64 -0.52 17.59
C VAL A 105 -3.86 -0.90 18.86
N ARG A 106 -4.54 -1.01 20.01
CA ARG A 106 -3.92 -1.48 21.25
C ARG A 106 -3.43 -2.92 21.15
N ALA A 107 -4.22 -3.82 20.59
CA ALA A 107 -3.82 -5.21 20.33
C ALA A 107 -2.64 -5.28 19.36
N ALA A 108 -2.65 -4.48 18.29
CA ALA A 108 -1.54 -4.34 17.37
C ALA A 108 -0.25 -3.89 18.08
N SER A 109 -0.35 -2.99 19.08
CA SER A 109 0.81 -2.56 19.86
C SER A 109 1.44 -3.71 20.67
N TYR A 110 0.64 -4.61 21.24
CA TYR A 110 1.18 -5.76 21.97
C TYR A 110 1.84 -6.76 21.01
N ALA A 111 1.22 -6.99 19.85
CA ALA A 111 1.79 -7.83 18.80
C ALA A 111 3.10 -7.22 18.25
N ALA A 112 3.15 -5.90 18.01
CA ALA A 112 4.35 -5.19 17.58
C ALA A 112 5.48 -5.26 18.61
N ALA A 113 5.17 -5.22 19.91
CA ALA A 113 6.17 -5.43 20.97
C ALA A 113 6.76 -6.84 20.92
N GLY A 114 5.91 -7.88 20.81
CA GLY A 114 6.37 -9.26 20.64
C GLY A 114 7.19 -9.47 19.37
N TRP A 115 6.79 -8.80 18.28
CA TRP A 115 7.51 -8.81 17.02
C TRP A 115 8.88 -8.16 17.13
N ALA A 116 8.97 -6.96 17.74
CA ALA A 116 10.23 -6.24 17.93
C ALA A 116 11.21 -7.05 18.79
N VAL A 117 10.74 -7.61 19.90
CA VAL A 117 11.59 -8.46 20.77
C VAL A 117 12.08 -9.69 20.01
N SER A 118 11.20 -10.39 19.30
CA SER A 118 11.57 -11.59 18.56
C SER A 118 12.52 -11.29 17.39
N ALA A 119 12.30 -10.18 16.66
CA ALA A 119 13.19 -9.73 15.60
C ALA A 119 14.58 -9.35 16.13
N LEU A 120 14.67 -8.69 17.29
CA LEU A 120 15.96 -8.41 17.94
C LEU A 120 16.69 -9.68 18.38
N LEU A 121 15.98 -10.68 18.90
CA LEU A 121 16.56 -11.98 19.26
C LEU A 121 17.05 -12.75 18.03
N LEU A 122 16.42 -12.56 16.86
CA LEU A 122 16.83 -13.21 15.62
C LEU A 122 18.11 -12.64 15.01
N VAL A 123 18.53 -11.42 15.37
CA VAL A 123 19.79 -10.83 14.90
C VAL A 123 21.01 -11.68 15.31
N PRO A 124 21.29 -11.90 16.61
CA PRO A 124 22.43 -12.72 17.02
C PRO A 124 22.25 -14.20 16.65
N LEU A 125 21.03 -14.73 16.63
CA LEU A 125 20.78 -16.13 16.19
C LEU A 125 21.11 -16.32 14.70
N SER A 126 20.73 -15.37 13.84
CA SER A 126 21.05 -15.42 12.41
C SER A 126 22.55 -15.21 12.16
N ALA A 127 23.21 -14.37 12.97
CA ALA A 127 24.66 -14.23 12.92
C ALA A 127 25.40 -15.51 13.34
N ALA A 128 24.92 -16.18 14.39
CA ALA A 128 25.44 -17.47 14.85
C ALA A 128 25.27 -18.56 13.79
N ASP A 129 24.08 -18.66 13.18
CA ASP A 129 23.77 -19.59 12.09
C ASP A 129 24.72 -19.33 10.90
N ALA A 130 24.85 -18.08 10.44
CA ALA A 130 25.70 -17.75 9.30
C ALA A 130 27.21 -17.98 9.54
N LEU A 131 27.69 -17.83 10.78
CA LEU A 131 29.10 -18.02 11.13
C LEU A 131 29.46 -19.46 11.51
N GLY A 132 28.46 -20.34 11.72
CA GLY A 132 28.68 -21.69 12.24
C GLY A 132 29.30 -21.68 13.63
N ARG A 133 28.90 -20.74 14.50
CA ARG A 133 29.42 -20.59 15.86
C ARG A 133 28.29 -20.58 16.90
N PRO A 134 28.53 -21.07 18.13
CA PRO A 134 27.59 -20.90 19.23
C PRO A 134 27.19 -19.44 19.43
N VAL A 135 25.89 -19.18 19.64
CA VAL A 135 25.38 -17.81 19.80
C VAL A 135 26.06 -17.05 20.93
N VAL A 136 26.48 -17.75 22.00
CA VAL A 136 27.19 -17.16 23.14
C VAL A 136 28.51 -16.50 22.71
N ASP A 137 29.19 -17.08 21.73
CA ASP A 137 30.46 -16.57 21.21
C ASP A 137 30.26 -15.39 20.24
N VAL A 138 29.03 -15.24 19.73
CA VAL A 138 28.64 -14.18 18.79
C VAL A 138 28.02 -12.98 19.50
N LEU A 139 27.68 -13.08 20.79
CA LEU A 139 27.08 -11.99 21.57
C LEU A 139 28.06 -10.85 21.92
N ASP A 140 29.33 -10.93 21.54
CA ASP A 140 30.28 -9.83 21.69
C ASP A 140 29.82 -8.59 20.89
N PRO A 141 29.59 -7.42 21.54
CA PRO A 141 29.11 -6.22 20.86
C PRO A 141 30.05 -5.73 19.76
N GLY A 142 31.36 -5.88 19.95
CA GLY A 142 32.37 -5.49 18.97
C GLY A 142 32.26 -6.31 17.68
N LEU A 143 32.13 -7.63 17.84
CA LEU A 143 31.91 -8.55 16.73
C LEU A 143 30.58 -8.25 16.01
N LEU A 144 29.46 -8.11 16.73
CA LEU A 144 28.15 -7.87 16.13
C LEU A 144 28.12 -6.62 15.26
N ILE A 145 28.67 -5.50 15.74
CA ILE A 145 28.72 -4.24 14.98
C ILE A 145 29.49 -4.41 13.67
N SER A 146 30.57 -5.21 13.70
CA SER A 146 31.42 -5.43 12.52
C SER A 146 30.85 -6.44 11.51
N VAL A 147 30.03 -7.39 11.98
CA VAL A 147 29.54 -8.52 11.19
C VAL A 147 28.12 -8.31 10.66
N ILE A 148 27.21 -7.69 11.42
CA ILE A 148 25.80 -7.49 11.00
C ILE A 148 25.67 -6.84 9.62
N PRO A 149 26.43 -5.77 9.26
CA PRO A 149 26.36 -5.18 7.93
C PRO A 149 26.78 -6.08 6.78
N LYS A 150 27.48 -7.19 7.07
CA LYS A 150 27.99 -8.15 6.09
C LYS A 150 27.09 -9.37 5.96
N LEU A 151 26.14 -9.56 6.88
CA LEU A 151 25.23 -10.70 6.91
C LEU A 151 23.82 -10.22 6.56
N ALA A 152 23.37 -10.53 5.33
CA ALA A 152 22.08 -10.09 4.81
C ALA A 152 20.91 -10.45 5.76
N ASP A 153 20.87 -11.69 6.27
CA ASP A 153 19.80 -12.14 7.16
C ASP A 153 19.79 -11.40 8.52
N ALA A 154 20.96 -11.20 9.12
CA ALA A 154 21.06 -10.46 10.39
C ALA A 154 20.65 -8.98 10.20
N MET A 155 21.04 -8.38 9.08
CA MET A 155 20.63 -7.02 8.71
C MET A 155 19.12 -6.93 8.46
N ALA A 156 18.53 -7.91 7.76
CA ALA A 156 17.09 -7.95 7.51
C ALA A 156 16.28 -8.01 8.81
N TRP A 157 16.69 -8.82 9.78
CA TRP A 157 16.05 -8.87 11.10
C TRP A 157 16.25 -7.59 11.90
N LEU A 158 17.42 -6.93 11.80
CA LEU A 158 17.65 -5.63 12.43
C LEU A 158 16.73 -4.56 11.86
N LEU A 159 16.61 -4.46 10.53
CA LEU A 159 15.68 -3.54 9.87
C LEU A 159 14.23 -3.84 10.25
N THR A 160 13.85 -5.12 10.30
CA THR A 160 12.53 -5.57 10.74
C THR A 160 12.25 -5.16 12.19
N ALA A 161 13.23 -5.29 13.08
CA ALA A 161 13.12 -4.85 14.47
C ALA A 161 12.91 -3.34 14.58
N ILE A 162 13.65 -2.54 13.80
CA ILE A 162 13.47 -1.08 13.74
C ILE A 162 12.05 -0.74 13.28
N VAL A 163 11.56 -1.35 12.21
CA VAL A 163 10.18 -1.12 11.73
C VAL A 163 9.15 -1.54 12.77
N ALA A 164 9.34 -2.69 13.44
CA ALA A 164 8.43 -3.15 14.49
C ALA A 164 8.42 -2.22 15.72
N LEU A 165 9.56 -1.63 16.09
CA LEU A 165 9.65 -0.62 17.16
C LEU A 165 8.96 0.68 16.76
N LEU A 166 9.17 1.18 15.54
CA LEU A 166 8.46 2.34 15.01
C LEU A 166 6.95 2.09 14.98
N LEU A 167 6.55 0.88 14.60
CA LEU A 167 5.16 0.46 14.58
C LEU A 167 4.55 0.42 15.99
N LEU A 168 5.29 -0.11 16.97
CA LEU A 168 4.90 -0.11 18.38
C LEU A 168 4.65 1.32 18.87
N VAL A 169 5.59 2.24 18.62
CA VAL A 169 5.47 3.64 19.01
C VAL A 169 4.28 4.30 18.30
N ALA A 170 4.14 4.12 16.99
CA ALA A 170 3.02 4.65 16.22
C ALA A 170 1.67 4.16 16.76
N CYS A 171 1.52 2.87 17.06
CA CYS A 171 0.30 2.32 17.65
C CYS A 171 -0.03 2.90 19.03
N ARG A 172 0.94 3.47 19.76
CA ARG A 172 0.70 4.12 21.06
C ARG A 172 0.31 5.59 20.92
N LEU A 173 0.59 6.22 19.78
CA LEU A 173 0.34 7.65 19.54
C LEU A 173 -0.89 7.90 18.66
N VAL A 174 -1.26 6.95 17.81
CA VAL A 174 -2.32 7.14 16.82
C VAL A 174 -3.72 7.02 17.45
N LEU A 175 -4.51 8.08 17.27
CA LEU A 175 -5.92 8.13 17.67
C LEU A 175 -6.87 8.41 16.49
N SER A 176 -6.35 8.91 15.36
CA SER A 176 -7.16 9.22 14.19
C SER A 176 -7.15 8.09 13.16
N TRP A 177 -8.25 7.95 12.42
CA TRP A 177 -8.37 6.96 11.37
C TRP A 177 -7.33 7.15 10.26
N GLY A 178 -7.09 8.39 9.84
CA GLY A 178 -6.13 8.70 8.78
C GLY A 178 -4.71 8.25 9.13
N TRP A 179 -4.24 8.52 10.35
CA TRP A 179 -2.92 8.06 10.79
C TRP A 179 -2.89 6.53 10.99
N THR A 180 -4.01 5.90 11.34
CA THR A 180 -4.09 4.42 11.43
C THR A 180 -3.86 3.78 10.07
N VAL A 181 -4.37 4.37 8.98
CA VAL A 181 -4.10 3.92 7.60
C VAL A 181 -2.61 4.04 7.26
N VAL A 182 -1.95 5.13 7.66
CA VAL A 182 -0.50 5.30 7.49
C VAL A 182 0.29 4.25 8.27
N THR A 183 -0.08 4.03 9.53
CA THR A 183 0.54 3.01 10.40
C THR A 183 0.33 1.60 9.86
N PHE A 184 -0.83 1.31 9.29
CA PHE A 184 -1.07 0.04 8.57
C PHE A 184 -0.13 -0.11 7.37
N GLY A 185 0.08 0.95 6.58
CA GLY A 185 1.06 0.96 5.50
C GLY A 185 2.49 0.64 5.98
N LEU A 186 2.91 1.26 7.10
CA LEU A 186 4.19 0.96 7.74
C LEU A 186 4.28 -0.51 8.18
N ALA A 187 3.20 -1.10 8.72
CA ALA A 187 3.18 -2.50 9.13
C ALA A 187 3.41 -3.46 7.96
N LEU A 188 2.92 -3.14 6.76
CA LEU A 188 3.15 -3.95 5.55
C LEU A 188 4.59 -3.89 5.05
N LEU A 189 5.35 -2.85 5.41
CA LEU A 189 6.78 -2.77 5.06
C LEU A 189 7.65 -3.66 5.95
N GLY A 190 7.23 -3.96 7.18
CA GLY A 190 8.07 -4.65 8.15
C GLY A 190 8.47 -6.09 7.78
N PRO A 191 7.64 -6.92 7.13
CA PRO A 191 8.07 -8.24 6.67
C PRO A 191 8.97 -8.20 5.41
N LEU A 192 9.08 -7.06 4.72
CA LEU A 192 9.77 -6.99 3.44
C LEU A 192 11.27 -7.25 3.53
N PRO A 193 12.05 -6.71 4.49
CA PRO A 193 13.48 -6.99 4.56
C PRO A 193 13.79 -8.49 4.57
N VAL A 194 13.07 -9.28 5.37
CA VAL A 194 13.27 -10.74 5.44
C VAL A 194 12.76 -11.46 4.19
N ALA A 195 11.66 -10.98 3.58
CA ALA A 195 11.15 -11.53 2.34
C ALA A 195 12.12 -11.33 1.16
N LEU A 196 12.85 -10.22 1.17
CA LEU A 196 13.78 -9.83 0.11
C LEU A 196 15.16 -10.48 0.26
N THR A 197 15.59 -10.83 1.48
CA THR A 197 16.84 -11.58 1.70
C THR A 197 16.70 -13.10 1.58
N GLY A 198 15.47 -13.63 1.52
CA GLY A 198 15.22 -15.07 1.50
C GLY A 198 15.85 -15.79 0.31
N HIS A 199 16.89 -16.60 0.58
CA HIS A 199 17.59 -17.60 -0.25
C HIS A 199 17.09 -17.78 -1.69
N SER A 200 17.30 -16.77 -2.52
CA SER A 200 17.07 -16.84 -3.95
C SER A 200 18.40 -16.82 -4.73
N ALA A 201 19.55 -16.78 -4.04
CA ALA A 201 20.86 -16.65 -4.68
C ALA A 201 21.46 -17.97 -5.23
N ALA A 202 20.84 -19.13 -5.00
CA ALA A 202 21.44 -20.43 -5.34
C ALA A 202 20.90 -21.08 -6.63
N GLY A 203 20.07 -20.39 -7.43
CA GLY A 203 19.55 -20.91 -8.70
C GLY A 203 18.85 -19.85 -9.55
N GLY A 204 18.53 -20.20 -10.81
CA GLY A 204 17.82 -19.32 -11.73
C GLY A 204 16.43 -18.87 -11.25
N SER A 205 15.93 -17.80 -11.87
CA SER A 205 14.64 -17.12 -11.63
C SER A 205 14.42 -16.56 -10.22
N HIS A 206 15.49 -16.04 -9.62
CA HIS A 206 15.46 -15.43 -8.29
C HIS A 206 14.55 -14.20 -8.19
N ASP A 207 14.38 -13.47 -9.28
CA ASP A 207 13.45 -12.34 -9.44
C ASP A 207 11.98 -12.78 -9.23
N VAL A 208 11.55 -13.85 -9.91
CA VAL A 208 10.20 -14.41 -9.81
C VAL A 208 9.97 -15.00 -8.43
N ALA A 209 10.96 -15.71 -7.90
CA ALA A 209 10.89 -16.29 -6.55
C ALA A 209 10.71 -15.22 -5.48
N THR A 210 11.50 -14.14 -5.53
CA THR A 210 11.44 -13.03 -4.57
C THR A 210 10.12 -12.28 -4.67
N ASN A 211 9.70 -11.90 -5.90
CA ASN A 211 8.43 -11.20 -6.11
C ASN A 211 7.22 -12.02 -5.65
N SER A 212 7.21 -13.32 -5.95
CA SER A 212 6.17 -14.24 -5.52
C SER A 212 6.12 -14.37 -3.99
N LEU A 213 7.28 -14.43 -3.33
CA LEU A 213 7.37 -14.53 -1.87
C LEU A 213 6.85 -13.27 -1.17
N VAL A 214 7.17 -12.07 -1.69
CA VAL A 214 6.63 -10.80 -1.17
C VAL A 214 5.10 -10.81 -1.22
N LEU A 215 4.52 -11.15 -2.37
CA LEU A 215 3.07 -11.25 -2.53
C LEU A 215 2.46 -12.30 -1.59
N HIS A 216 3.14 -13.43 -1.42
CA HIS A 216 2.71 -14.53 -0.56
C HIS A 216 2.64 -14.11 0.92
N ILE A 217 3.71 -13.49 1.45
CA ILE A 217 3.79 -13.08 2.87
C ILE A 217 2.75 -12.00 3.18
N LEU A 218 2.58 -11.01 2.28
CA LEU A 218 1.58 -9.97 2.47
C LEU A 218 0.16 -10.54 2.46
N ALA A 219 -0.16 -11.43 1.51
CA ALA A 219 -1.47 -12.09 1.45
C ALA A 219 -1.75 -12.96 2.69
N ALA A 220 -0.76 -13.75 3.14
CA ALA A 220 -0.87 -14.54 4.37
C ALA A 220 -1.12 -13.64 5.59
N SER A 221 -0.39 -12.53 5.71
CA SER A 221 -0.52 -11.59 6.83
C SER A 221 -1.91 -10.96 6.91
N LEU A 222 -2.46 -10.52 5.77
CA LEU A 222 -3.80 -9.96 5.69
C LEU A 222 -4.90 -10.98 6.02
N TRP A 223 -4.71 -12.24 5.59
CA TRP A 223 -5.70 -13.29 5.80
C TRP A 223 -5.71 -13.80 7.25
N VAL A 224 -4.55 -14.28 7.74
CA VAL A 224 -4.43 -14.89 9.07
C VAL A 224 -4.65 -13.83 10.15
N GLY A 225 -3.99 -12.68 10.03
CA GLY A 225 -4.14 -11.57 10.97
C GLY A 225 -5.55 -11.00 10.97
N GLY A 226 -6.15 -10.84 9.77
CA GLY A 226 -7.52 -10.34 9.62
C GLY A 226 -8.55 -11.26 10.28
N LEU A 227 -8.38 -12.58 10.16
CA LEU A 227 -9.27 -13.56 10.82
C LEU A 227 -9.19 -13.43 12.33
N VAL A 228 -7.98 -13.44 12.90
CA VAL A 228 -7.79 -13.29 14.35
C VAL A 228 -8.39 -11.99 14.85
N ALA A 229 -8.22 -10.89 14.12
CA ALA A 229 -8.76 -9.59 14.50
C ALA A 229 -10.31 -9.59 14.49
N VAL A 230 -10.94 -10.21 13.49
CA VAL A 230 -12.40 -10.37 13.43
C VAL A 230 -12.93 -11.28 14.54
N LEU A 231 -12.24 -12.38 14.85
CA LEU A 231 -12.62 -13.24 15.98
C LEU A 231 -12.48 -12.49 17.31
N SER A 232 -11.44 -11.66 17.46
CA SER A 232 -11.22 -10.81 18.63
C SER A 232 -12.36 -9.84 18.86
N LEU A 233 -12.89 -9.27 17.77
CA LEU A 233 -14.11 -8.47 17.80
C LEU A 233 -15.34 -9.32 18.17
N ALA A 234 -15.46 -10.55 17.68
CA ALA A 234 -16.58 -11.42 17.99
C ALA A 234 -16.66 -11.82 19.49
N VAL A 235 -15.52 -11.99 20.17
CA VAL A 235 -15.46 -12.30 21.61
C VAL A 235 -15.69 -11.07 22.49
N ALA A 236 -15.44 -9.86 21.99
CA ALA A 236 -15.79 -8.64 22.69
C ALA A 236 -17.32 -8.60 22.93
N ARG A 237 -17.73 -8.66 24.20
CA ARG A 237 -19.14 -8.70 24.62
C ARG A 237 -19.68 -7.30 24.90
N ALA A 238 -19.66 -6.40 23.92
CA ALA A 238 -20.42 -5.15 24.02
C ALA A 238 -21.71 -5.21 23.16
N ASP A 239 -22.76 -4.54 23.64
CA ASP A 239 -24.09 -4.55 23.01
C ASP A 239 -24.07 -3.89 21.62
N ASP A 240 -23.18 -2.92 21.38
CA ASP A 240 -23.00 -2.23 20.08
C ASP A 240 -22.12 -3.01 19.07
N ASP A 241 -21.42 -4.07 19.49
CA ASP A 241 -20.44 -4.78 18.65
C ASP A 241 -21.09 -5.64 17.55
N GLY A 242 -22.39 -5.91 17.62
CA GLY A 242 -23.09 -6.78 16.65
C GLY A 242 -23.09 -6.22 15.22
N VAL A 243 -23.38 -4.92 15.07
CA VAL A 243 -23.38 -4.25 13.76
C VAL A 243 -21.95 -4.13 13.23
N ALA A 244 -21.00 -3.77 14.08
CA ALA A 244 -19.58 -3.69 13.74
C ALA A 244 -19.03 -5.04 13.27
N LEU A 245 -19.37 -6.13 13.99
CA LEU A 245 -18.97 -7.49 13.64
C LEU A 245 -19.53 -7.91 12.27
N GLY A 246 -20.83 -7.68 12.02
CA GLY A 246 -21.44 -8.01 10.74
C GLY A 246 -20.78 -7.29 9.56
N VAL A 247 -20.41 -6.02 9.73
CA VAL A 247 -19.67 -5.24 8.72
C VAL A 247 -18.26 -5.78 8.54
N ALA A 248 -17.54 -6.01 9.64
CA ALA A 248 -16.17 -6.50 9.64
C ALA A 248 -16.05 -7.86 8.95
N VAL A 249 -16.92 -8.83 9.31
CA VAL A 249 -16.95 -10.17 8.71
C VAL A 249 -17.19 -10.12 7.20
N ARG A 250 -18.12 -9.27 6.72
CA ARG A 250 -18.39 -9.12 5.27
C ARG A 250 -17.25 -8.46 4.50
N ARG A 251 -16.51 -7.55 5.14
CA ARG A 251 -15.33 -6.91 4.53
C ARG A 251 -14.16 -7.89 4.50
N PHE A 252 -13.90 -8.55 5.62
CA PHE A 252 -12.87 -9.57 5.74
C PHE A 252 -13.07 -10.73 4.78
N SER A 253 -14.29 -11.27 4.64
CA SER A 253 -14.56 -12.39 3.72
C SER A 253 -14.20 -12.09 2.25
N ARG A 254 -14.26 -10.80 1.83
CA ARG A 254 -13.80 -10.37 0.50
C ARG A 254 -12.27 -10.34 0.41
N VAL A 255 -11.60 -9.82 1.44
CA VAL A 255 -10.14 -9.78 1.54
C VAL A 255 -9.57 -11.20 1.58
N ALA A 256 -10.12 -12.06 2.45
CA ALA A 256 -9.71 -13.45 2.62
C ALA A 256 -9.75 -14.25 1.31
N PHE A 257 -10.80 -14.07 0.49
CA PHE A 257 -10.88 -14.74 -0.81
C PHE A 257 -9.75 -14.34 -1.76
N TRP A 258 -9.45 -13.05 -1.90
CA TRP A 258 -8.35 -12.61 -2.74
C TRP A 258 -6.99 -13.01 -2.17
N CYS A 259 -6.83 -13.02 -0.84
CA CYS A 259 -5.62 -13.54 -0.22
C CYS A 259 -5.43 -15.03 -0.54
N TRP A 260 -6.49 -15.84 -0.47
CA TRP A 260 -6.44 -17.25 -0.84
C TRP A 260 -6.05 -17.46 -2.32
N VAL A 261 -6.62 -16.67 -3.24
CA VAL A 261 -6.25 -16.70 -4.67
C VAL A 261 -4.77 -16.35 -4.86
N VAL A 262 -4.28 -15.29 -4.21
CA VAL A 262 -2.87 -14.87 -4.30
C VAL A 262 -1.95 -15.95 -3.72
N LEU A 263 -2.30 -16.54 -2.58
CA LEU A 263 -1.52 -17.62 -1.98
C LEU A 263 -1.47 -18.88 -2.84
N ALA A 264 -2.57 -19.23 -3.51
CA ALA A 264 -2.61 -20.33 -4.46
C ALA A 264 -1.72 -20.06 -5.68
N ALA A 265 -1.87 -18.89 -6.30
CA ALA A 265 -1.07 -18.51 -7.48
C ALA A 265 0.44 -18.44 -7.16
N THR A 266 0.81 -17.74 -6.09
CA THR A 266 2.21 -17.63 -5.63
C THR A 266 2.77 -18.97 -5.15
N GLY A 267 1.95 -19.83 -4.56
CA GLY A 267 2.32 -21.19 -4.17
C GLY A 267 2.66 -22.07 -5.38
N VAL A 268 1.84 -22.04 -6.42
CA VAL A 268 2.10 -22.74 -7.68
C VAL A 268 3.36 -22.20 -8.36
N LEU A 269 3.52 -20.88 -8.45
CA LEU A 269 4.71 -20.27 -9.05
C LEU A 269 5.99 -20.67 -8.30
N ASN A 270 5.98 -20.62 -6.97
CA ASN A 270 7.14 -21.06 -6.17
C ASN A 270 7.42 -22.56 -6.32
N ALA A 271 6.39 -23.40 -6.42
CA ALA A 271 6.55 -24.83 -6.64
C ALA A 271 7.24 -25.10 -7.99
N LEU A 272 6.78 -24.43 -9.06
CA LEU A 272 7.34 -24.58 -10.41
C LEU A 272 8.79 -24.13 -10.53
N VAL A 273 9.20 -23.12 -9.76
CA VAL A 273 10.58 -22.60 -9.77
C VAL A 273 11.52 -23.44 -8.92
N ARG A 274 11.03 -24.11 -7.87
CA ARG A 274 11.88 -24.71 -6.83
C ARG A 274 11.96 -26.24 -6.84
N VAL A 275 11.02 -26.94 -7.50
CA VAL A 275 10.91 -28.41 -7.42
C VAL A 275 10.56 -29.00 -8.77
N SER A 276 11.31 -30.02 -9.19
CA SER A 276 10.97 -30.80 -10.38
C SER A 276 9.74 -31.69 -10.12
N PRO A 277 8.95 -32.07 -11.15
CA PRO A 277 7.81 -32.97 -10.94
C PRO A 277 8.16 -34.31 -10.26
N ALA A 278 9.38 -34.82 -10.46
CA ALA A 278 9.85 -36.06 -9.84
C ALA A 278 10.16 -35.88 -8.34
N ASP A 279 10.79 -34.77 -7.98
CA ASP A 279 11.17 -34.49 -6.59
C ASP A 279 9.99 -34.09 -5.71
N LEU A 280 8.84 -33.79 -6.30
CA LEU A 280 7.62 -33.43 -5.56
C LEU A 280 7.16 -34.55 -4.63
N ILE A 281 7.36 -35.81 -5.03
CA ILE A 281 6.98 -37.00 -4.25
C ILE A 281 8.20 -37.66 -3.61
N GLY A 282 9.38 -37.56 -4.26
CA GLY A 282 10.60 -38.24 -3.82
C GLY A 282 11.40 -37.52 -2.73
N SER A 283 11.15 -36.23 -2.48
CA SER A 283 11.96 -35.42 -1.55
C SER A 283 11.19 -34.96 -0.31
N THR A 284 11.92 -34.77 0.80
CA THR A 284 11.38 -34.16 2.04
C THR A 284 10.82 -32.76 1.76
N TYR A 285 11.50 -31.98 0.91
CA TYR A 285 11.03 -30.66 0.47
C TYR A 285 9.66 -30.76 -0.23
N GLY A 286 9.52 -31.70 -1.16
CA GLY A 286 8.28 -32.00 -1.88
C GLY A 286 7.14 -32.39 -0.93
N ALA A 287 7.40 -33.24 0.07
CA ALA A 287 6.42 -33.62 1.08
C ALA A 287 5.92 -32.42 1.92
N LEU A 288 6.82 -31.54 2.37
CA LEU A 288 6.45 -30.31 3.09
C LEU A 288 5.61 -29.37 2.20
N LEU A 289 5.96 -29.26 0.92
CA LEU A 289 5.21 -28.47 -0.07
C LEU A 289 3.81 -29.04 -0.33
N LEU A 290 3.67 -30.36 -0.46
CA LEU A 290 2.38 -31.05 -0.57
C LEU A 290 1.53 -30.85 0.68
N GLY A 291 2.13 -30.93 1.87
CA GLY A 291 1.46 -30.63 3.14
C GLY A 291 0.90 -29.20 3.19
N LYS A 292 1.70 -28.21 2.75
CA LYS A 292 1.27 -26.81 2.65
C LYS A 292 0.15 -26.63 1.62
N THR A 293 0.21 -27.34 0.50
CA THR A 293 -0.82 -27.33 -0.55
C THR A 293 -2.13 -27.90 -0.04
N LEU A 294 -2.09 -29.03 0.66
CA LEU A 294 -3.26 -29.63 1.29
C LEU A 294 -3.88 -28.70 2.35
N ALA A 295 -3.06 -28.10 3.20
CA ALA A 295 -3.52 -27.12 4.18
C ALA A 295 -4.25 -25.95 3.52
N LEU A 296 -3.72 -25.41 2.41
CA LEU A 296 -4.36 -24.32 1.66
C LEU A 296 -5.72 -24.73 1.06
N LEU A 297 -5.85 -25.96 0.56
CA LEU A 297 -7.11 -26.49 0.03
C LEU A 297 -8.16 -26.67 1.14
N VAL A 298 -7.76 -27.22 2.29
CA VAL A 298 -8.62 -27.36 3.48
C VAL A 298 -9.08 -25.99 3.97
N LEU A 299 -8.17 -25.02 4.10
CA LEU A 299 -8.51 -23.64 4.47
C LEU A 299 -9.46 -22.99 3.45
N GLY A 300 -9.28 -23.26 2.15
CA GLY A 300 -10.20 -22.81 1.11
C GLY A 300 -11.62 -23.37 1.29
N ALA A 301 -11.73 -24.66 1.64
CA ALA A 301 -13.01 -25.30 1.94
C ALA A 301 -13.67 -24.73 3.21
N LEU A 302 -12.88 -24.48 4.27
CA LEU A 302 -13.35 -23.80 5.48
C LEU A 302 -13.84 -22.37 5.17
N GLY A 303 -13.12 -21.63 4.34
CA GLY A 303 -13.51 -20.31 3.87
C GLY A 303 -14.83 -20.31 3.08
N TYR A 304 -15.06 -21.34 2.25
CA TYR A 304 -16.34 -21.56 1.57
C TYR A 304 -17.49 -21.82 2.56
N LEU A 305 -17.26 -22.68 3.56
CA LEU A 305 -18.24 -22.95 4.63
C LEU A 305 -18.53 -21.69 5.44
N HIS A 306 -17.50 -20.89 5.75
CA HIS A 306 -17.66 -19.60 6.42
C HIS A 306 -18.60 -18.68 5.64
N ARG A 307 -18.39 -18.55 4.32
CA ARG A 307 -19.20 -17.70 3.45
C ARG A 307 -20.66 -18.15 3.36
N ARG A 308 -20.92 -19.46 3.35
CA ARG A 308 -22.27 -20.01 3.25
C ARG A 308 -23.05 -19.97 4.56
N HIS A 309 -22.39 -20.18 5.70
CA HIS A 309 -23.07 -20.41 6.98
C HIS A 309 -22.80 -19.37 8.05
N THR A 310 -21.58 -18.86 8.16
CA THR A 310 -21.19 -18.01 9.31
C THR A 310 -21.30 -16.51 9.03
N VAL A 311 -21.12 -16.07 7.78
CA VAL A 311 -21.14 -14.63 7.44
C VAL A 311 -22.52 -14.02 7.67
N ASP A 312 -23.57 -14.70 7.21
CA ASP A 312 -24.95 -14.24 7.40
C ASP A 312 -25.41 -14.39 8.85
N ALA A 313 -25.00 -15.48 9.51
CA ALA A 313 -25.27 -15.72 10.93
C ALA A 313 -24.64 -14.65 11.83
N ALA A 314 -23.39 -14.26 11.56
CA ALA A 314 -22.72 -13.17 12.28
C ALA A 314 -23.46 -11.84 12.10
N GLY A 315 -24.05 -11.60 10.92
CA GLY A 315 -24.91 -10.44 10.66
C GLY A 315 -26.20 -10.42 11.49
N ARG A 316 -26.68 -11.59 11.93
CA ARG A 316 -27.82 -11.74 12.86
C ARG A 316 -27.40 -11.78 14.33
N GLY A 317 -26.11 -11.59 14.63
CA GLY A 317 -25.58 -11.64 16.00
C GLY A 317 -25.21 -13.05 16.50
N GLU A 318 -25.33 -14.09 15.67
CA GLU A 318 -24.95 -15.47 16.02
C GLU A 318 -23.43 -15.66 15.88
N ARG A 319 -22.71 -15.60 17.01
CA ARG A 319 -21.23 -15.62 17.01
C ARG A 319 -20.62 -17.01 17.20
N ALA A 320 -21.38 -17.98 17.70
CA ALA A 320 -20.84 -19.28 18.11
C ALA A 320 -20.23 -20.08 16.96
N ALA A 321 -20.91 -20.14 15.81
CA ALA A 321 -20.42 -20.83 14.62
C ALA A 321 -19.15 -20.17 14.05
N LEU A 322 -19.11 -18.83 14.04
CA LEU A 322 -17.93 -18.06 13.63
C LEU A 322 -16.72 -18.36 14.52
N LEU A 323 -16.91 -18.37 15.85
CA LEU A 323 -15.83 -18.64 16.81
C LEU A 323 -15.31 -20.07 16.75
N ARG A 324 -16.20 -21.07 16.59
CA ARG A 324 -15.81 -22.48 16.50
C ARG A 324 -15.04 -22.77 15.22
N LEU A 325 -15.60 -22.43 14.07
CA LEU A 325 -14.98 -22.70 12.77
C LEU A 325 -13.73 -21.85 12.57
N GLY A 326 -13.78 -20.56 12.92
CA GLY A 326 -12.64 -19.67 12.83
C GLY A 326 -11.52 -20.04 13.80
N GLY A 327 -11.83 -20.60 14.96
CA GLY A 327 -10.82 -21.12 15.90
C GLY A 327 -10.02 -22.27 15.30
N VAL A 328 -10.69 -23.23 14.64
CA VAL A 328 -10.04 -24.33 13.92
C VAL A 328 -9.19 -23.80 12.76
N GLU A 329 -9.73 -22.85 11.99
CA GLU A 329 -9.02 -22.22 10.88
C GLU A 329 -7.73 -21.51 11.35
N VAL A 330 -7.80 -20.74 12.46
CA VAL A 330 -6.63 -20.07 13.05
C VAL A 330 -5.58 -21.08 13.51
N LEU A 331 -5.97 -22.17 14.17
CA LEU A 331 -5.00 -23.19 14.60
C LEU A 331 -4.30 -23.84 13.39
N LEU A 332 -5.04 -24.16 12.33
CA LEU A 332 -4.48 -24.70 11.10
C LEU A 332 -3.55 -23.70 10.39
N MET A 333 -3.93 -22.41 10.34
CA MET A 333 -3.09 -21.36 9.78
C MET A 333 -1.79 -21.17 10.56
N LEU A 334 -1.84 -21.13 11.89
CA LEU A 334 -0.66 -20.97 12.74
C LEU A 334 0.26 -22.20 12.65
N ALA A 335 -0.30 -23.42 12.58
CA ALA A 335 0.47 -24.62 12.26
C ALA A 335 1.14 -24.53 10.87
N THR A 336 0.43 -23.97 9.88
CA THR A 336 0.96 -23.77 8.52
C THR A 336 2.08 -22.72 8.49
N ILE A 337 2.05 -21.70 9.33
CA ILE A 337 3.18 -20.78 9.53
C ILE A 337 4.39 -21.55 10.07
N GLY A 338 4.21 -22.40 11.08
CA GLY A 338 5.28 -23.26 11.60
C GLY A 338 5.88 -24.18 10.52
N LEU A 339 5.02 -24.77 9.68
CA LEU A 339 5.43 -25.57 8.52
C LEU A 339 6.21 -24.72 7.49
N ALA A 340 5.78 -23.49 7.23
CA ALA A 340 6.44 -22.58 6.30
C ALA A 340 7.84 -22.15 6.80
N VAL A 341 7.99 -21.94 8.11
CA VAL A 341 9.30 -21.65 8.74
C VAL A 341 10.25 -22.83 8.59
N ALA A 342 9.77 -24.05 8.81
CA ALA A 342 10.58 -25.26 8.60
C ALA A 342 10.96 -25.44 7.11
N LEU A 343 10.01 -25.27 6.20
CA LEU A 343 10.25 -25.32 4.75
C LEU A 343 11.27 -24.26 4.29
N GLY A 344 11.26 -23.07 4.89
CA GLY A 344 12.23 -22.01 4.59
C GLY A 344 13.68 -22.33 4.99
N ARG A 345 13.90 -23.33 5.85
CA ARG A 345 15.23 -23.83 6.25
C ARG A 345 15.63 -25.12 5.51
N SER A 346 14.69 -25.80 4.87
CA SER A 346 15.02 -26.95 4.02
C SER A 346 15.58 -26.49 2.68
N ALA A 347 16.75 -27.01 2.30
CA ALA A 347 17.28 -26.77 0.96
C ALA A 347 16.37 -27.45 -0.08
N PRO A 348 16.07 -26.77 -1.21
CA PRO A 348 15.42 -27.43 -2.33
C PRO A 348 16.31 -28.58 -2.85
N PRO A 349 15.73 -29.61 -3.49
CA PRO A 349 16.49 -30.69 -4.10
C PRO A 349 17.52 -30.15 -5.09
N ALA A 350 18.72 -30.74 -5.13
CA ALA A 350 19.74 -30.36 -6.09
C ALA A 350 19.25 -30.65 -7.51
N SER A 351 19.26 -29.66 -8.38
CA SER A 351 18.99 -29.88 -9.80
C SER A 351 20.24 -30.45 -10.48
N ASP A 352 20.10 -31.49 -11.31
CA ASP A 352 21.16 -32.00 -12.19
C ASP A 352 21.55 -31.02 -13.33
N ALA A 353 21.17 -29.74 -13.21
CA ALA A 353 21.45 -28.72 -14.19
C ALA A 353 22.94 -28.35 -14.22
N ALA A 354 23.40 -27.91 -15.39
CA ALA A 354 24.74 -27.34 -15.53
C ALA A 354 24.93 -26.15 -14.57
N PRO A 355 26.18 -25.83 -14.16
CA PRO A 355 26.43 -24.64 -13.36
C PRO A 355 25.82 -23.40 -14.03
N PRO A 356 25.15 -22.53 -13.27
CA PRO A 356 24.47 -21.37 -13.85
C PRO A 356 25.46 -20.45 -14.54
N SER A 357 25.02 -19.82 -15.63
CA SER A 357 25.83 -18.85 -16.35
C SER A 357 26.08 -17.59 -15.47
N ARG A 358 27.01 -16.71 -15.87
CA ARG A 358 27.23 -15.44 -15.16
C ARG A 358 25.98 -14.56 -15.13
N THR A 359 25.28 -14.48 -16.26
CA THR A 359 24.03 -13.72 -16.39
C THR A 359 22.92 -14.35 -15.56
N GLU A 360 22.84 -15.67 -15.48
CA GLU A 360 21.86 -16.35 -14.64
C GLU A 360 22.12 -16.12 -13.15
N VAL A 361 23.37 -16.13 -12.71
CA VAL A 361 23.73 -15.82 -11.31
C VAL A 361 23.38 -14.37 -10.95
N VAL A 362 23.65 -13.41 -11.84
CA VAL A 362 23.48 -11.98 -11.54
C VAL A 362 22.04 -11.49 -11.78
N LEU A 363 21.39 -11.91 -12.87
CA LEU A 363 20.06 -11.45 -13.30
C LEU A 363 18.94 -12.44 -12.96
N GLY A 364 19.28 -13.71 -12.75
CA GLY A 364 18.31 -14.79 -12.54
C GLY A 364 17.85 -15.45 -13.83
N TYR A 365 18.38 -15.05 -14.98
CA TYR A 365 18.06 -15.65 -16.27
C TYR A 365 19.11 -15.29 -17.31
N ASP A 366 19.11 -16.03 -18.41
CA ASP A 366 19.95 -15.74 -19.56
C ASP A 366 19.28 -14.82 -20.59
N LEU A 367 20.12 -14.13 -21.34
CA LEU A 367 19.73 -13.31 -22.49
C LEU A 367 20.06 -14.07 -23.78
N ASP A 368 19.08 -14.21 -24.67
CA ASP A 368 19.19 -15.02 -25.89
C ASP A 368 20.03 -14.37 -27.02
N GLY A 369 20.74 -13.27 -26.70
CA GLY A 369 21.66 -12.55 -27.58
C GLY A 369 21.46 -11.03 -27.58
N PRO A 370 21.98 -10.27 -28.57
CA PRO A 370 21.85 -8.80 -28.61
C PRO A 370 20.40 -8.30 -28.68
N PRO A 371 20.11 -7.09 -28.17
CA PRO A 371 18.80 -6.49 -28.27
C PRO A 371 18.49 -6.19 -29.75
N THR A 372 17.41 -6.78 -30.27
CA THR A 372 16.84 -6.44 -31.56
C THR A 372 15.42 -5.92 -31.33
N LEU A 373 14.85 -5.16 -32.27
CA LEU A 373 13.45 -4.71 -32.15
C LEU A 373 12.49 -5.89 -31.92
N ALA A 374 12.74 -7.03 -32.57
CA ALA A 374 11.95 -8.25 -32.39
C ALA A 374 12.09 -8.80 -30.96
N ARG A 375 13.30 -8.89 -30.41
CA ARG A 375 13.49 -9.38 -29.02
C ARG A 375 12.92 -8.41 -28.01
N LEU A 376 13.18 -7.11 -28.16
CA LEU A 376 12.61 -6.09 -27.29
C LEU A 376 11.07 -6.12 -27.28
N ALA A 377 10.44 -6.44 -28.41
CA ALA A 377 8.99 -6.53 -28.53
C ALA A 377 8.39 -7.88 -28.10
N PHE A 378 9.08 -9.01 -28.32
CA PHE A 378 8.49 -10.36 -28.24
C PHE A 378 9.21 -11.35 -27.31
N ASP A 379 10.36 -11.01 -26.74
CA ASP A 379 11.05 -11.84 -25.76
C ASP A 379 10.52 -11.55 -24.34
N TRP A 380 9.33 -12.07 -24.04
CA TRP A 380 8.58 -11.73 -22.83
C TRP A 380 9.02 -12.55 -21.61
N ARG A 381 9.24 -11.83 -20.51
CA ARG A 381 9.36 -12.37 -19.16
C ARG A 381 8.39 -11.60 -18.27
N PHE A 382 7.28 -12.24 -17.90
CA PHE A 382 6.20 -11.55 -17.19
C PHE A 382 6.65 -11.07 -15.79
N ASP A 383 6.54 -9.75 -15.54
CA ASP A 383 6.80 -9.16 -14.23
C ASP A 383 5.60 -9.41 -13.30
N LEU A 384 5.84 -10.13 -12.20
CA LEU A 384 4.79 -10.54 -11.27
C LEU A 384 4.12 -9.36 -10.57
N ILE A 385 4.82 -8.25 -10.35
CA ILE A 385 4.30 -7.12 -9.56
C ILE A 385 3.62 -6.13 -10.51
N PHE A 386 4.38 -5.54 -11.43
CA PHE A 386 3.92 -4.48 -12.33
C PHE A 386 3.12 -5.03 -13.50
N GLY A 387 3.48 -6.20 -14.04
CA GLY A 387 2.70 -6.86 -15.09
C GLY A 387 1.32 -7.27 -14.59
N THR A 388 1.24 -7.89 -13.40
CA THR A 388 -0.05 -8.20 -12.74
C THR A 388 -0.83 -6.92 -12.43
N ALA A 389 -0.16 -5.88 -11.90
CA ALA A 389 -0.82 -4.59 -11.63
C ALA A 389 -1.41 -3.97 -12.91
N ALA A 390 -0.70 -3.99 -14.04
CA ALA A 390 -1.18 -3.50 -15.32
C ALA A 390 -2.45 -4.22 -15.78
N VAL A 391 -2.47 -5.56 -15.70
CA VAL A 391 -3.63 -6.38 -16.07
C VAL A 391 -4.82 -6.10 -15.14
N LEU A 392 -4.60 -6.09 -13.82
CA LEU A 392 -5.66 -5.81 -12.85
C LEU A 392 -6.21 -4.39 -13.00
N MET A 393 -5.37 -3.40 -13.21
CA MET A 393 -5.78 -2.01 -13.47
C MET A 393 -6.65 -1.92 -14.73
N ALA A 394 -6.28 -2.58 -15.82
CA ALA A 394 -7.08 -2.63 -17.04
C ALA A 394 -8.44 -3.27 -16.81
N LEU A 395 -8.47 -4.46 -16.18
CA LEU A 395 -9.71 -5.20 -15.91
C LEU A 395 -10.66 -4.42 -14.99
N LEU A 396 -10.15 -3.88 -13.87
CA LEU A 396 -10.96 -3.12 -12.91
C LEU A 396 -11.53 -1.84 -13.52
N TYR A 397 -10.76 -1.15 -14.37
CA TYR A 397 -11.24 0.03 -15.08
C TYR A 397 -12.35 -0.33 -16.07
N LEU A 398 -12.18 -1.39 -16.87
CA LEU A 398 -13.21 -1.87 -17.78
C LEU A 398 -14.49 -2.30 -17.05
N LEU A 399 -14.36 -2.96 -15.90
CA LEU A 399 -15.50 -3.30 -15.04
C LEU A 399 -16.19 -2.04 -14.50
N GLY A 400 -15.43 -1.00 -14.13
CA GLY A 400 -15.95 0.30 -13.74
C GLY A 400 -16.74 0.98 -14.86
N VAL A 401 -16.18 1.01 -16.08
CA VAL A 401 -16.86 1.57 -17.27
C VAL A 401 -18.11 0.76 -17.62
N ARG A 402 -18.05 -0.57 -17.58
CA ARG A 402 -19.20 -1.45 -17.84
C ARG A 402 -20.31 -1.19 -16.83
N ARG A 403 -19.98 -1.07 -15.54
CA ARG A 403 -20.94 -0.76 -14.47
C ARG A 403 -21.57 0.61 -14.65
N LEU A 404 -20.81 1.59 -15.13
CA LEU A 404 -21.31 2.94 -15.41
C LEU A 404 -22.27 2.94 -16.60
N ARG A 405 -21.87 2.32 -17.73
CA ARG A 405 -22.72 2.20 -18.92
C ARG A 405 -24.00 1.42 -18.66
N ALA A 406 -23.94 0.35 -17.86
CA ALA A 406 -25.12 -0.42 -17.47
C ALA A 406 -26.14 0.40 -16.65
N ARG A 407 -25.72 1.52 -16.05
CA ARG A 407 -26.61 2.47 -15.35
C ARG A 407 -27.16 3.57 -16.27
N GLY A 408 -26.80 3.58 -17.55
CA GLY A 408 -27.17 4.63 -18.51
C GLY A 408 -26.23 5.83 -18.53
N ASP A 409 -25.14 5.80 -17.77
CA ASP A 409 -24.20 6.92 -17.68
C ASP A 409 -23.20 6.92 -18.85
N ALA A 410 -23.01 8.10 -19.47
CA ALA A 410 -22.01 8.29 -20.51
C ALA A 410 -20.58 8.35 -19.94
N TRP A 411 -19.63 7.68 -20.64
CA TRP A 411 -18.20 7.73 -20.37
C TRP A 411 -17.41 7.92 -21.68
N LYS A 412 -16.49 8.90 -21.69
CA LYS A 412 -15.74 9.27 -22.89
C LYS A 412 -14.80 8.12 -23.34
N PRO A 413 -14.90 7.60 -24.57
CA PRO A 413 -14.04 6.51 -25.04
C PRO A 413 -12.54 6.83 -24.97
N GLY A 414 -12.15 8.08 -25.23
CA GLY A 414 -10.75 8.52 -25.16
C GLY A 414 -10.11 8.32 -23.77
N ARG A 415 -10.89 8.40 -22.68
CA ARG A 415 -10.38 8.09 -21.32
C ARG A 415 -10.09 6.61 -21.14
N THR A 416 -10.95 5.77 -21.72
CA THR A 416 -10.74 4.31 -21.69
C THR A 416 -9.53 3.92 -22.53
N ALA A 417 -9.39 4.50 -23.73
CA ALA A 417 -8.21 4.28 -24.57
C ALA A 417 -6.92 4.72 -23.86
N ALA A 418 -6.87 5.93 -23.29
CA ALA A 418 -5.70 6.42 -22.57
C ALA A 418 -5.31 5.51 -21.39
N TRP A 419 -6.29 5.10 -20.57
CA TRP A 419 -6.03 4.18 -19.45
C TRP A 419 -5.47 2.84 -19.90
N LEU A 420 -6.09 2.22 -20.92
CA LEU A 420 -5.64 0.93 -21.45
C LEU A 420 -4.27 1.03 -22.10
N CYS A 421 -3.97 2.12 -22.82
CA CYS A 421 -2.64 2.39 -23.33
C CYS A 421 -1.62 2.55 -22.20
N GLY A 422 -1.97 3.25 -21.10
CA GLY A 422 -1.10 3.35 -19.92
C GLY A 422 -0.82 2.00 -19.29
N CYS A 423 -1.83 1.13 -19.16
CA CYS A 423 -1.65 -0.24 -18.69
C CYS A 423 -0.78 -1.06 -19.67
N ALA A 424 -0.98 -0.90 -20.97
CA ALA A 424 -0.17 -1.59 -21.98
C ALA A 424 1.30 -1.14 -21.95
N VAL A 425 1.57 0.16 -21.81
CA VAL A 425 2.93 0.69 -21.67
C VAL A 425 3.60 0.15 -20.40
N LEU A 426 2.89 0.13 -19.26
CA LEU A 426 3.40 -0.46 -18.01
C LEU A 426 3.75 -1.94 -18.20
N LEU A 427 2.86 -2.70 -18.83
CA LEU A 427 3.06 -4.13 -19.09
C LEU A 427 4.25 -4.35 -20.04
N ILE A 428 4.31 -3.62 -21.14
CA ILE A 428 5.39 -3.73 -22.12
C ILE A 428 6.73 -3.34 -21.49
N ALA A 429 6.81 -2.20 -20.80
CA ALA A 429 8.05 -1.71 -20.17
C ALA A 429 8.62 -2.71 -19.15
N THR A 430 7.77 -3.43 -18.42
CA THR A 430 8.21 -4.31 -17.33
C THR A 430 8.29 -5.78 -17.72
N SER A 431 7.51 -6.24 -18.71
CA SER A 431 7.36 -7.66 -19.02
C SER A 431 7.83 -8.09 -20.42
N SER A 432 7.99 -7.15 -21.36
CA SER A 432 8.53 -7.48 -22.69
C SER A 432 10.06 -7.60 -22.65
N GLY A 433 10.70 -7.72 -23.82
CA GLY A 433 12.15 -7.68 -23.90
C GLY A 433 12.76 -6.38 -23.38
N LEU A 434 12.00 -5.27 -23.33
CA LEU A 434 12.44 -4.07 -22.61
C LEU A 434 12.69 -4.35 -21.13
N GLY A 435 11.75 -5.01 -20.45
CA GLY A 435 11.90 -5.38 -19.04
C GLY A 435 13.00 -6.41 -18.84
N LYS A 436 13.10 -7.42 -19.72
CA LYS A 436 14.13 -8.47 -19.68
C LYS A 436 15.55 -7.93 -19.89
N TYR A 437 15.75 -6.95 -20.78
CA TYR A 437 17.08 -6.39 -21.07
C TYR A 437 17.43 -5.18 -20.18
N SER A 438 16.45 -4.55 -19.54
CA SER A 438 16.62 -3.34 -18.72
C SER A 438 17.70 -3.50 -17.63
N PRO A 439 17.74 -4.57 -16.80
CA PRO A 439 18.79 -4.73 -15.80
C PRO A 439 20.20 -4.86 -16.38
N ALA A 440 20.33 -5.27 -17.64
CA ALA A 440 21.60 -5.65 -18.25
C ALA A 440 22.24 -4.56 -19.12
N MET A 441 21.46 -3.56 -19.54
CA MET A 441 21.91 -2.49 -20.44
C MET A 441 21.39 -1.14 -19.97
N PHE A 442 22.29 -0.18 -19.75
CA PHE A 442 21.96 1.16 -19.29
C PHE A 442 21.02 1.89 -20.26
N SER A 443 21.17 1.68 -21.58
CA SER A 443 20.29 2.29 -22.57
C SER A 443 18.84 1.81 -22.44
N VAL A 444 18.63 0.50 -22.34
CA VAL A 444 17.30 -0.13 -22.19
C VAL A 444 16.72 0.19 -20.81
N HIS A 445 17.57 0.18 -19.79
CA HIS A 445 17.25 0.64 -18.44
C HIS A 445 16.63 2.04 -18.45
N MET A 446 17.33 2.98 -19.07
CA MET A 446 16.91 4.36 -19.13
C MET A 446 15.60 4.51 -19.92
N GLY A 447 15.47 3.84 -21.06
CA GLY A 447 14.21 3.81 -21.82
C GLY A 447 13.03 3.30 -20.99
N THR A 448 13.24 2.23 -20.23
CA THR A 448 12.22 1.65 -19.34
C THR A 448 11.81 2.63 -18.25
N HIS A 449 12.76 3.27 -17.57
CA HIS A 449 12.44 4.24 -16.52
C HIS A 449 11.76 5.50 -17.07
N MET A 450 12.11 5.96 -18.26
CA MET A 450 11.40 7.06 -18.93
C MET A 450 9.93 6.70 -19.25
N MET A 451 9.68 5.47 -19.71
CA MET A 451 8.33 4.97 -19.93
C MET A 451 7.53 4.88 -18.62
N LEU A 452 8.17 4.47 -17.52
CA LEU A 452 7.54 4.37 -16.20
C LEU A 452 7.31 5.72 -15.54
N SER A 453 8.21 6.70 -15.68
CA SER A 453 8.08 8.00 -15.03
C SER A 453 7.24 9.01 -15.82
N MET A 454 7.12 8.86 -17.14
CA MET A 454 6.47 9.86 -17.99
C MET A 454 5.28 9.29 -18.75
N LEU A 455 5.54 8.39 -19.70
CA LEU A 455 4.50 7.91 -20.62
C LEU A 455 3.36 7.18 -19.90
N THR A 456 3.70 6.26 -19.00
CA THR A 456 2.71 5.49 -18.22
C THR A 456 1.86 6.41 -17.34
N PRO A 457 2.42 7.28 -16.48
CA PRO A 457 1.64 8.20 -15.65
C PRO A 457 0.76 9.16 -16.44
N ILE A 458 1.25 9.75 -17.53
CA ILE A 458 0.45 10.66 -18.38
C ILE A 458 -0.80 9.94 -18.88
N LEU A 459 -0.62 8.74 -19.45
CA LEU A 459 -1.72 7.95 -20.00
C LEU A 459 -2.70 7.47 -18.91
N LEU A 460 -2.20 7.02 -17.75
CA LEU A 460 -3.03 6.60 -16.63
C LEU A 460 -3.86 7.78 -16.05
N VAL A 461 -3.25 8.96 -15.88
CA VAL A 461 -3.95 10.15 -15.36
C VAL A 461 -5.01 10.66 -16.35
N LEU A 462 -4.72 10.64 -17.65
CA LEU A 462 -5.70 10.99 -18.69
C LEU A 462 -6.95 10.08 -18.67
N GLY A 463 -6.81 8.86 -18.13
CA GLY A 463 -7.90 7.92 -17.91
C GLY A 463 -8.96 8.37 -16.91
N ALA A 464 -8.71 9.42 -16.11
CA ALA A 464 -9.59 9.88 -15.03
C ALA A 464 -10.00 8.75 -14.05
N PRO A 465 -9.06 7.91 -13.57
CA PRO A 465 -9.37 6.76 -12.71
C PRO A 465 -10.11 7.14 -11.43
N VAL A 466 -9.75 8.25 -10.78
CA VAL A 466 -10.39 8.67 -9.52
C VAL A 466 -11.84 9.05 -9.78
N THR A 467 -12.12 9.79 -10.85
CA THR A 467 -13.49 10.13 -11.27
C THR A 467 -14.30 8.88 -11.58
N LEU A 468 -13.71 7.92 -12.30
CA LEU A 468 -14.40 6.66 -12.62
C LEU A 468 -14.74 5.89 -11.34
N MET A 469 -13.78 5.75 -10.41
CA MET A 469 -13.99 5.06 -9.14
C MET A 469 -15.08 5.73 -8.30
N LEU A 470 -15.07 7.07 -8.18
CA LEU A 470 -16.08 7.81 -7.42
C LEU A 470 -17.49 7.66 -8.00
N ARG A 471 -17.62 7.48 -9.33
CA ARG A 471 -18.91 7.26 -10.01
C ARG A 471 -19.34 5.79 -9.99
N ALA A 472 -18.40 4.84 -10.09
CA ALA A 472 -18.70 3.42 -10.17
C ALA A 472 -18.93 2.76 -8.80
N LEU A 473 -18.24 3.24 -7.76
CA LEU A 473 -18.33 2.69 -6.41
C LEU A 473 -19.64 3.10 -5.72
N PRO A 474 -20.28 2.16 -4.97
CA PRO A 474 -21.51 2.46 -4.24
C PRO A 474 -21.27 3.49 -3.14
N VAL A 475 -22.26 4.34 -2.89
CA VAL A 475 -22.30 5.28 -1.75
C VAL A 475 -22.70 4.49 -0.50
N ALA A 476 -22.03 4.71 0.62
CA ALA A 476 -22.39 4.06 1.88
C ALA A 476 -23.80 4.49 2.37
N GLY A 477 -24.16 5.76 2.19
CA GLY A 477 -25.43 6.34 2.64
C GLY A 477 -25.33 6.98 4.03
N ARG A 478 -26.30 7.82 4.40
CA ARG A 478 -26.32 8.51 5.71
C ARG A 478 -26.49 7.47 6.82
N GLY A 479 -25.59 7.49 7.82
CA GLY A 479 -25.64 6.60 8.99
C GLY A 479 -24.97 5.24 8.81
N ASN A 480 -24.53 4.89 7.60
CA ASN A 480 -23.80 3.65 7.32
C ASN A 480 -22.27 3.83 7.47
N PRO A 481 -21.52 2.76 7.77
CA PRO A 481 -20.07 2.81 7.89
C PRO A 481 -19.41 3.20 6.56
N PRO A 482 -18.35 4.03 6.57
CA PRO A 482 -17.69 4.53 5.35
C PRO A 482 -17.14 3.36 4.53
N GLY A 483 -17.40 3.34 3.23
CA GLY A 483 -16.96 2.31 2.30
C GLY A 483 -15.80 2.77 1.40
N PRO A 484 -15.46 1.97 0.36
CA PRO A 484 -14.34 2.27 -0.52
C PRO A 484 -14.41 3.64 -1.21
N ARG A 485 -15.62 4.12 -1.52
CA ARG A 485 -15.82 5.45 -2.10
C ARG A 485 -15.45 6.56 -1.11
N GLU A 486 -15.91 6.44 0.13
CA GLU A 486 -15.62 7.41 1.20
C GLU A 486 -14.14 7.38 1.59
N TRP A 487 -13.50 6.21 1.60
CA TRP A 487 -12.05 6.08 1.81
C TRP A 487 -11.25 6.77 0.71
N LEU A 488 -11.64 6.59 -0.55
CA LEU A 488 -11.02 7.27 -1.69
C LEU A 488 -11.16 8.79 -1.56
N LEU A 489 -12.36 9.29 -1.22
CA LEU A 489 -12.57 10.71 -0.96
C LEU A 489 -11.68 11.23 0.17
N ALA A 490 -11.58 10.49 1.28
CA ALA A 490 -10.74 10.88 2.40
C ALA A 490 -9.25 10.88 2.03
N ALA A 491 -8.79 9.90 1.24
CA ALA A 491 -7.41 9.83 0.76
C ALA A 491 -7.05 11.03 -0.13
N VAL A 492 -7.91 11.37 -1.10
CA VAL A 492 -7.71 12.50 -2.03
C VAL A 492 -7.67 13.85 -1.28
N HIS A 493 -8.44 14.00 -0.20
CA HIS A 493 -8.46 15.24 0.59
C HIS A 493 -7.51 15.23 1.79
N SER A 494 -6.68 14.19 1.93
CA SER A 494 -5.77 14.04 3.07
C SER A 494 -4.66 15.11 3.08
N PRO A 495 -4.12 15.46 4.27
CA PRO A 495 -2.98 16.37 4.37
C PRO A 495 -1.74 15.84 3.66
N VAL A 496 -1.52 14.52 3.68
CA VAL A 496 -0.43 13.86 2.95
C VAL A 496 -0.58 14.07 1.45
N ALA A 497 -1.77 13.81 0.88
CA ALA A 497 -2.03 14.05 -0.54
C ALA A 497 -1.79 15.52 -0.90
N ARG A 498 -2.25 16.46 -0.07
CA ARG A 498 -2.05 17.90 -0.26
C ARG A 498 -0.57 18.32 -0.23
N PHE A 499 0.26 17.64 0.57
CA PHE A 499 1.69 17.86 0.66
C PHE A 499 2.43 17.30 -0.55
N VAL A 500 2.20 16.02 -0.89
CA VAL A 500 2.94 15.37 -1.99
C VAL A 500 2.57 15.93 -3.36
N THR A 501 1.35 16.42 -3.56
CA THR A 501 0.96 17.08 -4.81
C THR A 501 1.34 18.57 -4.87
N HIS A 502 2.09 19.08 -3.88
CA HIS A 502 2.57 20.46 -3.91
C HIS A 502 3.66 20.60 -5.00
N PRO A 503 3.62 21.60 -5.90
CA PRO A 503 4.63 21.76 -6.95
C PRO A 503 6.09 21.76 -6.44
N LEU A 504 6.35 22.47 -5.34
CA LEU A 504 7.65 22.49 -4.66
C LEU A 504 8.11 21.12 -4.11
N PHE A 505 7.22 20.14 -3.96
CA PHE A 505 7.57 18.77 -3.60
C PHE A 505 7.60 17.87 -4.85
N SER A 506 6.53 17.89 -5.64
CA SER A 506 6.36 16.99 -6.79
C SER A 506 7.41 17.23 -7.88
N LEU A 507 7.82 18.48 -8.13
CA LEU A 507 8.81 18.79 -9.16
C LEU A 507 10.22 18.29 -8.77
N PRO A 508 10.76 18.60 -7.58
CA PRO A 508 12.04 18.03 -7.15
C PRO A 508 12.02 16.51 -7.03
N VAL A 509 10.92 15.90 -6.59
CA VAL A 509 10.82 14.43 -6.55
C VAL A 509 10.80 13.85 -7.96
N PHE A 510 10.11 14.48 -8.91
CA PHE A 510 10.04 13.99 -10.30
C PHE A 510 11.40 14.09 -11.02
N VAL A 511 12.02 15.27 -10.99
CA VAL A 511 13.30 15.54 -11.70
C VAL A 511 14.50 15.09 -10.86
N GLY A 512 14.56 15.54 -9.61
CA GLY A 512 15.72 15.41 -8.74
C GLY A 512 16.03 13.96 -8.36
N SER A 513 15.05 13.06 -8.42
CA SER A 513 15.29 11.63 -8.21
C SER A 513 16.26 11.03 -9.23
N TYR A 514 16.25 11.50 -10.47
CA TYR A 514 17.22 11.08 -11.48
C TYR A 514 18.64 11.48 -11.07
N TYR A 515 18.83 12.76 -10.72
CA TYR A 515 20.13 13.26 -10.28
C TYR A 515 20.61 12.54 -9.00
N ALA A 516 19.73 12.37 -8.02
CA ALA A 516 20.05 11.71 -6.76
C ALA A 516 20.44 10.24 -6.97
N LEU A 517 19.78 9.53 -7.89
CA LEU A 517 20.07 8.13 -8.15
C LEU A 517 21.37 7.95 -8.95
N TYR A 518 21.50 8.64 -10.08
CA TYR A 518 22.55 8.39 -11.08
C TYR A 518 23.85 9.18 -10.84
N PHE A 519 23.79 10.34 -10.18
CA PHE A 519 24.99 11.14 -9.84
C PHE A 519 25.43 10.98 -8.38
N SER A 520 24.84 10.01 -7.66
CA SER A 520 25.37 9.53 -6.39
C SER A 520 25.78 8.06 -6.50
N ASN A 521 26.29 7.48 -5.41
CA ASN A 521 26.60 6.06 -5.36
C ASN A 521 25.37 5.15 -5.22
N LEU A 522 24.15 5.71 -5.15
CA LEU A 522 22.92 4.95 -4.90
C LEU A 522 22.63 3.94 -6.01
N PHE A 523 22.81 4.32 -7.27
CA PHE A 523 22.59 3.41 -8.40
C PHE A 523 23.57 2.23 -8.39
N GLY A 524 24.85 2.49 -8.12
CA GLY A 524 25.87 1.43 -8.06
C GLY A 524 25.57 0.35 -7.01
N TRP A 525 24.98 0.76 -5.88
CA TRP A 525 24.49 -0.18 -4.87
C TRP A 525 23.21 -0.91 -5.32
N ALA A 526 22.23 -0.15 -5.85
CA ALA A 526 20.94 -0.69 -6.28
C ALA A 526 21.06 -1.75 -7.40
N LEU A 527 22.08 -1.66 -8.26
CA LEU A 527 22.29 -2.59 -9.37
C LEU A 527 22.37 -4.06 -8.94
N ASN A 528 22.97 -4.34 -7.78
CA ASN A 528 23.17 -5.71 -7.30
C ASN A 528 21.94 -6.26 -6.55
N GLU A 529 20.92 -5.44 -6.34
CA GLU A 529 19.82 -5.73 -5.43
C GLU A 529 18.50 -5.73 -6.20
N HIS A 530 17.93 -6.92 -6.47
CA HIS A 530 16.65 -7.06 -7.19
C HIS A 530 15.53 -6.21 -6.59
N TRP A 531 15.46 -6.15 -5.26
CA TRP A 531 14.45 -5.36 -4.57
C TRP A 531 14.62 -3.86 -4.80
N ALA A 532 15.87 -3.38 -4.99
CA ALA A 532 16.15 -1.98 -5.26
C ALA A 532 15.66 -1.62 -6.67
N HIS A 533 15.77 -2.53 -7.64
CA HIS A 533 15.14 -2.38 -8.97
C HIS A 533 13.61 -2.30 -8.89
N VAL A 534 12.97 -3.17 -8.10
CA VAL A 534 11.51 -3.11 -7.86
C VAL A 534 11.12 -1.77 -7.21
N ALA A 535 11.87 -1.33 -6.19
CA ALA A 535 11.64 -0.06 -5.51
C ALA A 535 11.84 1.14 -6.45
N MET A 536 12.85 1.09 -7.33
CA MET A 536 13.13 2.10 -8.33
C MET A 536 12.00 2.20 -9.37
N ASN A 537 11.51 1.07 -9.90
CA ASN A 537 10.36 1.02 -10.80
C ASN A 537 9.12 1.64 -10.15
N LEU A 538 8.83 1.26 -8.89
CA LEU A 538 7.71 1.81 -8.13
C LEU A 538 7.87 3.31 -7.90
N HIS A 539 9.06 3.75 -7.50
CA HIS A 539 9.37 5.16 -7.23
C HIS A 539 9.16 6.03 -8.46
N PHE A 540 9.72 5.66 -9.61
CA PHE A 540 9.59 6.46 -10.84
C PHE A 540 8.14 6.49 -11.34
N LEU A 541 7.40 5.37 -11.25
CA LEU A 541 5.98 5.34 -11.55
C LEU A 541 5.16 6.27 -10.64
N LEU A 542 5.40 6.21 -9.32
CA LEU A 542 4.71 7.05 -8.34
C LEU A 542 5.08 8.53 -8.48
N ALA A 543 6.36 8.85 -8.68
CA ALA A 543 6.84 10.21 -8.87
C ALA A 543 6.16 10.87 -10.07
N GLY A 544 6.08 10.14 -11.20
CA GLY A 544 5.34 10.58 -12.37
C GLY A 544 3.84 10.75 -12.12
N LEU A 545 3.19 9.80 -11.44
CA LEU A 545 1.76 9.91 -11.09
C LEU A 545 1.50 11.14 -10.21
N ILE A 546 2.34 11.37 -9.19
CA ILE A 546 2.23 12.51 -8.27
C ILE A 546 2.44 13.84 -9.01
N PHE A 547 3.37 13.89 -9.97
CA PHE A 547 3.64 15.09 -10.77
C PHE A 547 2.53 15.38 -11.78
N PHE A 548 2.15 14.38 -12.59
CA PHE A 548 1.19 14.59 -13.69
C PHE A 548 -0.27 14.70 -13.22
N TRP A 549 -0.62 14.16 -12.05
CA TRP A 549 -1.99 14.25 -11.52
C TRP A 549 -2.52 15.68 -11.38
N PRO A 550 -1.87 16.60 -10.62
CA PRO A 550 -2.32 18.00 -10.52
C PRO A 550 -2.04 18.82 -11.78
N VAL A 551 -1.04 18.45 -12.60
CA VAL A 551 -0.68 19.14 -13.84
C VAL A 551 -1.74 18.92 -14.92
N ILE A 552 -2.11 17.68 -15.19
CA ILE A 552 -3.14 17.33 -16.19
C ILE A 552 -4.53 17.73 -15.65
N GLY A 553 -4.80 17.47 -14.36
CA GLY A 553 -5.97 17.99 -13.65
C GLY A 553 -7.32 17.54 -14.21
N VAL A 554 -7.39 16.34 -14.81
CA VAL A 554 -8.65 15.73 -15.28
C VAL A 554 -9.46 15.14 -14.11
N ASP A 555 -8.75 14.61 -13.10
CA ASP A 555 -9.33 14.06 -11.88
C ASP A 555 -9.38 15.09 -10.74
N PRO A 556 -10.24 14.89 -9.72
CA PRO A 556 -10.24 15.74 -8.53
C PRO A 556 -8.88 15.65 -7.83
N SER A 557 -8.17 16.77 -7.72
CA SER A 557 -6.92 16.91 -6.98
C SER A 557 -7.13 17.72 -5.69
N PRO A 558 -6.37 17.46 -4.62
CA PRO A 558 -6.45 18.23 -3.38
C PRO A 558 -6.15 19.72 -3.56
N ARG A 559 -5.33 20.06 -4.57
CA ARG A 559 -5.04 21.44 -4.98
C ARG A 559 -5.35 21.62 -6.46
N ARG A 560 -6.23 22.56 -6.79
CA ARG A 560 -6.44 22.98 -8.19
C ARG A 560 -5.39 24.02 -8.54
N LEU A 561 -4.40 23.62 -9.33
CA LEU A 561 -3.39 24.54 -9.84
C LEU A 561 -4.03 25.45 -10.90
N PRO A 562 -3.83 26.78 -10.85
CA PRO A 562 -4.19 27.68 -11.94
C PRO A 562 -3.49 27.26 -13.24
N PRO A 563 -4.10 27.49 -14.43
CA PRO A 563 -3.49 27.11 -15.71
C PRO A 563 -2.04 27.58 -15.89
N VAL A 564 -1.76 28.83 -15.51
CA VAL A 564 -0.41 29.42 -15.56
C VAL A 564 0.60 28.63 -14.71
N VAL A 565 0.21 28.22 -13.50
CA VAL A 565 1.10 27.44 -12.62
C VAL A 565 1.37 26.04 -13.20
N ARG A 566 0.38 25.41 -13.82
CA ARG A 566 0.58 24.10 -14.50
C ARG A 566 1.58 24.24 -15.63
N LEU A 567 1.40 25.25 -16.48
CA LEU A 567 2.30 25.53 -17.59
C LEU A 567 3.71 25.85 -17.09
N ALA A 568 3.83 26.71 -16.07
CA ALA A 568 5.12 27.07 -15.48
C ALA A 568 5.86 25.85 -14.91
N VAL A 569 5.19 24.98 -14.16
CA VAL A 569 5.83 23.78 -13.55
C VAL A 569 6.32 22.81 -14.62
N VAL A 570 5.54 22.59 -15.68
CA VAL A 570 5.96 21.73 -16.81
C VAL A 570 7.11 22.39 -17.56
N PHE A 571 7.01 23.68 -17.88
CA PHE A 571 8.05 24.42 -18.58
C PHE A 571 9.37 24.45 -17.79
N ILE A 572 9.32 24.65 -16.47
CA ILE A 572 10.49 24.59 -15.60
C ILE A 572 11.10 23.18 -15.62
N SER A 573 10.28 22.13 -15.67
CA SER A 573 10.79 20.73 -15.65
C SER A 573 11.57 20.33 -16.91
N VAL A 574 11.26 20.93 -18.05
CA VAL A 574 11.87 20.63 -19.37
C VAL A 574 13.41 20.77 -19.35
N PRO A 575 13.99 21.97 -19.07
CA PRO A 575 15.44 22.13 -19.13
C PRO A 575 16.19 21.23 -18.15
N PHE A 576 15.61 20.89 -17.00
CA PHE A 576 16.26 19.98 -16.05
C PHE A 576 16.27 18.52 -16.53
N HIS A 577 15.25 18.05 -17.25
CA HIS A 577 15.29 16.72 -17.88
C HIS A 577 16.24 16.71 -19.07
N ALA A 578 16.18 17.74 -19.92
CA ALA A 578 17.10 17.89 -21.03
C ALA A 578 18.56 17.84 -20.57
N PHE A 579 18.89 18.61 -19.53
CA PHE A 579 20.24 18.67 -18.97
C PHE A 579 20.68 17.33 -18.38
N PHE A 580 19.78 16.57 -17.75
CA PHE A 580 20.11 15.23 -17.23
C PHE A 580 20.58 14.29 -18.36
N GLY A 581 19.82 14.23 -19.46
CA GLY A 581 20.20 13.41 -20.63
C GLY A 581 21.51 13.87 -21.27
N VAL A 582 21.71 15.18 -21.42
CA VAL A 582 22.96 15.76 -21.94
C VAL A 582 24.15 15.47 -21.03
N ALA A 583 23.97 15.56 -19.71
CA ALA A 583 25.02 15.25 -18.74
C ALA A 583 25.43 13.76 -18.82
N LEU A 584 24.49 12.83 -19.02
CA LEU A 584 24.81 11.42 -19.26
C LEU A 584 25.53 11.19 -20.59
N MET A 585 25.14 11.90 -21.65
CA MET A 585 25.81 11.86 -22.96
C MET A 585 27.24 12.42 -22.89
N GLY A 586 27.46 13.44 -22.06
CA GLY A 586 28.76 14.07 -21.84
C GLY A 586 29.61 13.42 -20.76
N ALA A 587 29.16 12.34 -20.11
CA ALA A 587 29.92 11.66 -19.08
C ALA A 587 31.11 10.90 -19.67
N ASP A 588 32.22 10.91 -18.93
CA ASP A 588 33.46 10.18 -19.27
C ASP A 588 33.67 8.92 -18.42
N THR A 589 32.83 8.70 -17.41
CA THR A 589 32.86 7.54 -16.53
C THR A 589 31.58 6.72 -16.64
N VAL A 590 31.72 5.41 -16.49
CA VAL A 590 30.59 4.47 -16.53
C VAL A 590 29.96 4.38 -15.13
N ILE A 591 28.70 4.74 -15.04
CA ILE A 591 27.88 4.57 -13.85
C ILE A 591 27.58 3.08 -13.69
N GLY A 592 28.00 2.49 -12.57
CA GLY A 592 27.82 1.06 -12.32
C GLY A 592 28.79 0.15 -13.09
N GLU A 593 29.97 0.65 -13.46
CA GLU A 593 30.94 -0.04 -14.31
C GLU A 593 31.20 -1.51 -13.93
N GLN A 594 31.45 -1.76 -12.64
CA GLN A 594 31.76 -3.10 -12.15
C GLN A 594 30.65 -4.12 -12.44
N PHE A 595 29.38 -3.69 -12.31
CA PHE A 595 28.23 -4.54 -12.57
C PHE A 595 28.08 -4.81 -14.07
N TYR A 596 28.10 -3.78 -14.92
CA TYR A 596 27.93 -4.00 -16.37
C TYR A 596 29.08 -4.82 -16.97
N ARG A 597 30.30 -4.66 -16.47
CA ARG A 597 31.44 -5.50 -16.89
C ARG A 597 31.34 -6.93 -16.36
N SER A 598 30.76 -7.18 -15.19
CA SER A 598 30.66 -8.53 -14.62
C SER A 598 29.73 -9.45 -15.43
N LEU A 599 28.72 -8.87 -16.07
CA LEU A 599 27.81 -9.59 -16.99
C LEU A 599 28.53 -10.15 -18.22
N ALA A 600 29.65 -9.57 -18.63
CA ALA A 600 30.48 -10.02 -19.76
C ALA A 600 29.70 -10.24 -21.07
N LEU A 601 28.74 -9.35 -21.37
CA LEU A 601 27.89 -9.46 -22.56
C LEU A 601 28.72 -9.24 -23.85
N PRO A 602 28.74 -10.20 -24.80
CA PRO A 602 29.61 -10.11 -25.97
C PRO A 602 29.22 -9.01 -26.97
N TRP A 603 28.00 -8.48 -26.88
CA TRP A 603 27.50 -7.40 -27.74
C TRP A 603 27.56 -6.01 -27.08
N VAL A 604 27.94 -5.90 -25.80
CA VAL A 604 28.15 -4.62 -25.11
C VAL A 604 29.66 -4.48 -24.87
N THR A 605 30.38 -4.09 -25.92
CA THR A 605 31.85 -4.00 -25.88
C THR A 605 32.35 -2.78 -25.11
N ASP A 606 31.56 -1.70 -25.09
CA ASP A 606 31.85 -0.47 -24.33
C ASP A 606 30.60 0.01 -23.57
N PRO A 607 30.54 -0.21 -22.24
CA PRO A 607 29.43 0.28 -21.41
C PRO A 607 29.25 1.80 -21.44
N LEU A 608 30.29 2.59 -21.74
CA LEU A 608 30.18 4.04 -21.82
C LEU A 608 29.35 4.46 -23.03
N VAL A 609 29.50 3.76 -24.17
CA VAL A 609 28.69 4.01 -25.36
C VAL A 609 27.23 3.69 -25.09
N ASP A 610 26.95 2.58 -24.39
CA ASP A 610 25.58 2.22 -24.00
C ASP A 610 24.97 3.24 -23.02
N GLN A 611 25.75 3.77 -22.07
CA GLN A 611 25.32 4.85 -21.18
C GLN A 611 25.00 6.14 -21.95
N LYS A 612 25.85 6.53 -22.91
CA LYS A 612 25.62 7.72 -23.74
C LYS A 612 24.36 7.57 -24.59
N LEU A 613 24.11 6.38 -25.14
CA LEU A 613 22.84 6.07 -25.80
C LEU A 613 21.66 6.21 -24.83
N GLY A 614 21.79 5.72 -23.59
CA GLY A 614 20.81 5.93 -22.54
C GLY A 614 20.55 7.40 -22.23
N GLY A 615 21.59 8.24 -22.18
CA GLY A 615 21.46 9.69 -22.05
C GLY A 615 20.67 10.32 -23.21
N GLY A 616 20.93 9.88 -24.44
CA GLY A 616 20.17 10.30 -25.63
C GLY A 616 18.70 9.88 -25.57
N LEU A 617 18.42 8.65 -25.11
CA LEU A 617 17.05 8.17 -24.89
C LEU A 617 16.35 8.98 -23.79
N ALA A 618 17.00 9.26 -22.67
CA ALA A 618 16.46 10.10 -21.60
C ALA A 618 16.08 11.49 -22.12
N TRP A 619 16.95 12.10 -22.91
CA TRP A 619 16.70 13.40 -23.53
C TRP A 619 15.49 13.34 -24.49
N ALA A 620 15.51 12.44 -25.48
CA ALA A 620 14.46 12.38 -26.50
C ALA A 620 13.09 12.01 -25.91
N SER A 621 13.05 11.04 -25.00
CA SER A 621 11.81 10.59 -24.36
C SER A 621 11.32 11.53 -23.25
N GLY A 622 12.18 12.41 -22.74
CA GLY A 622 11.79 13.49 -21.84
C GLY A 622 11.04 14.61 -22.56
N GLU A 623 11.61 15.09 -23.66
CA GLU A 623 11.11 16.28 -24.36
C GLU A 623 9.80 16.05 -25.10
N VAL A 624 9.69 14.95 -25.86
CA VAL A 624 8.52 14.72 -26.73
C VAL A 624 7.20 14.65 -25.94
N PRO A 625 7.08 13.86 -24.86
CA PRO A 625 5.86 13.83 -24.06
C PRO A 625 5.56 15.15 -23.34
N LEU A 626 6.58 15.84 -22.82
CA LEU A 626 6.38 17.13 -22.14
C LEU A 626 5.88 18.20 -23.11
N LEU A 627 6.41 18.26 -24.32
CA LEU A 627 5.92 19.16 -25.37
C LEU A 627 4.46 18.86 -25.72
N LEU A 628 4.08 17.58 -25.86
CA LEU A 628 2.68 17.20 -26.08
C LEU A 628 1.77 17.64 -24.92
N VAL A 629 2.22 17.51 -23.67
CA VAL A 629 1.49 17.99 -22.50
C VAL A 629 1.36 19.51 -22.52
N ILE A 630 2.42 20.25 -22.86
CA ILE A 630 2.39 21.73 -23.00
C ILE A 630 1.35 22.14 -24.04
N VAL A 631 1.39 21.55 -25.23
CA VAL A 631 0.41 21.82 -26.30
C VAL A 631 -1.01 21.52 -25.81
N ALA A 632 -1.22 20.39 -25.14
CA ALA A 632 -2.52 20.03 -24.59
C ALA A 632 -3.00 21.03 -23.51
N LEU A 633 -2.11 21.52 -22.65
CA LEU A 633 -2.43 22.52 -21.62
C LEU A 633 -2.76 23.88 -22.24
N LEU A 634 -2.03 24.32 -23.27
CA LEU A 634 -2.31 25.55 -24.01
C LEU A 634 -3.70 25.49 -24.68
N ILE A 635 -4.03 24.37 -25.33
CA ILE A 635 -5.37 24.14 -25.91
C ILE A 635 -6.45 24.15 -24.83
N GLN A 636 -6.19 23.51 -23.68
CA GLN A 636 -7.13 23.50 -22.56
C GLN A 636 -7.36 24.90 -21.98
N TRP A 637 -6.30 25.70 -21.87
CA TRP A 637 -6.35 27.07 -21.38
C TRP A 637 -7.11 27.97 -22.35
N SER A 638 -6.77 27.97 -23.63
CA SER A 638 -7.49 28.73 -24.67
C SER A 638 -9.00 28.42 -24.66
N ARG A 639 -9.38 27.14 -24.58
CA ARG A 639 -10.79 26.73 -24.47
C ARG A 639 -11.45 27.12 -23.14
N HIS A 640 -10.69 27.28 -22.07
CA HIS A 640 -11.22 27.72 -20.79
C HIS A 640 -11.52 29.22 -20.83
N ASP A 641 -10.59 30.00 -21.35
CA ASP A 641 -10.70 31.46 -21.47
C ASP A 641 -11.84 31.83 -22.42
N GLU A 642 -11.96 31.17 -23.58
CA GLU A 642 -13.09 31.39 -24.50
C GLU A 642 -14.46 31.12 -23.84
N ARG A 643 -14.53 30.13 -22.94
CA ARG A 643 -15.75 29.82 -22.18
C ARG A 643 -16.00 30.79 -21.02
N SER A 644 -14.95 31.38 -20.45
CA SER A 644 -15.13 32.44 -19.45
C SER A 644 -15.58 33.72 -20.13
N ALA A 645 -14.87 34.17 -21.18
CA ALA A 645 -15.24 35.32 -21.98
C ALA A 645 -16.70 35.26 -22.43
N ARG A 646 -17.15 34.15 -23.05
CA ARG A 646 -18.57 33.98 -23.43
C ARG A 646 -19.58 33.98 -22.28
N ARG A 647 -19.16 33.70 -21.04
CA ARG A 647 -20.04 33.79 -19.87
C ARG A 647 -20.07 35.21 -19.33
N ASP A 648 -18.93 35.88 -19.37
CA ASP A 648 -18.77 37.26 -18.93
C ASP A 648 -19.49 38.20 -19.92
N ASP A 649 -19.35 38.00 -21.23
CA ASP A 649 -20.12 38.68 -22.29
C ASP A 649 -21.63 38.50 -22.09
N ARG A 650 -22.09 37.26 -21.82
CA ARG A 650 -23.52 36.99 -21.55
C ARG A 650 -24.05 37.64 -20.28
N ARG A 651 -23.19 37.87 -19.28
CA ARG A 651 -23.57 38.58 -18.06
C ARG A 651 -23.67 40.08 -18.34
N ALA A 652 -22.66 40.62 -19.02
CA ALA A 652 -22.62 42.01 -19.46
C ALA A 652 -23.83 42.36 -20.37
N ASP A 653 -24.19 41.48 -21.29
CA ASP A 653 -25.40 41.64 -22.13
C ASP A 653 -26.70 41.62 -21.29
N ALA A 654 -26.73 40.84 -20.21
CA ALA A 654 -27.92 40.67 -19.37
C ALA A 654 -28.10 41.80 -18.34
N ASP A 655 -27.01 42.34 -17.79
CA ASP A 655 -27.04 43.45 -16.83
C ASP A 655 -26.80 44.83 -17.47
N GLY A 656 -26.58 44.87 -18.79
CA GLY A 656 -26.40 46.08 -19.57
C GLY A 656 -25.09 46.79 -19.24
N ASP A 657 -23.99 46.05 -19.13
CA ASP A 657 -22.66 46.54 -18.79
C ASP A 657 -22.61 47.23 -17.41
N ALA A 658 -23.33 46.70 -16.42
CA ALA A 658 -23.44 47.32 -15.09
C ALA A 658 -22.07 47.52 -14.43
N ASP A 659 -21.19 46.52 -14.53
CA ASP A 659 -19.83 46.56 -13.98
C ASP A 659 -18.96 47.63 -14.66
N LEU A 660 -19.04 47.77 -15.99
CA LEU A 660 -18.31 48.81 -16.72
C LEU A 660 -18.84 50.21 -16.39
N LYS A 661 -20.15 50.37 -16.19
CA LYS A 661 -20.75 51.63 -15.74
C LYS A 661 -20.28 52.01 -14.34
N ALA A 662 -20.28 51.06 -13.40
CA ALA A 662 -19.78 51.27 -12.05
C ALA A 662 -18.28 51.61 -12.04
N TYR A 663 -17.49 50.93 -12.87
CA TYR A 663 -16.06 51.21 -13.04
C TYR A 663 -15.80 52.61 -13.62
N ASN A 664 -16.53 52.99 -14.67
CA ASN A 664 -16.45 54.33 -15.26
C ASN A 664 -16.85 55.42 -14.27
N GLU A 665 -17.84 55.17 -13.41
CA GLU A 665 -18.25 56.11 -12.36
C GLU A 665 -17.16 56.26 -11.28
N MET A 666 -16.49 55.18 -10.90
CA MET A 666 -15.34 55.22 -10.01
C MET A 666 -14.17 56.03 -10.61
N LEU A 667 -13.84 55.82 -11.89
CA LEU A 667 -12.81 56.60 -12.58
C LEU A 667 -13.18 58.09 -12.66
N ARG A 668 -14.46 58.42 -12.90
CA ARG A 668 -14.96 59.81 -12.85
C ARG A 668 -14.80 60.42 -11.48
N ARG A 669 -15.03 59.67 -10.39
CA ARG A 669 -14.81 60.13 -9.01
C ARG A 669 -13.33 60.43 -8.76
N LEU A 670 -12.43 59.56 -9.22
CA LEU A 670 -10.97 59.77 -9.12
C LEU A 670 -10.50 60.98 -9.94
N ALA A 671 -11.01 61.13 -11.17
CA ALA A 671 -10.67 62.26 -12.04
C ALA A 671 -11.18 63.62 -11.52
N ARG A 672 -12.29 63.62 -10.77
CA ARG A 672 -12.85 64.82 -10.11
C ARG A 672 -12.13 65.18 -8.80
N GLY A 673 -11.02 64.50 -8.46
CA GLY A 673 -10.21 64.80 -7.29
C GLY A 673 -10.75 64.27 -5.96
N GLY A 674 -11.75 63.38 -5.98
CA GLY A 674 -12.23 62.69 -4.79
C GLY A 674 -11.32 61.51 -4.42
N GLY A 675 -10.25 61.77 -3.66
CA GLY A 675 -9.60 60.71 -2.87
C GLY A 675 -10.59 60.09 -1.87
N PRO A 676 -10.32 58.91 -1.29
CA PRO A 676 -11.25 58.25 -0.37
C PRO A 676 -11.40 59.08 0.90
N SER A 677 -12.42 59.96 0.92
CA SER A 677 -12.89 60.64 2.12
C SER A 677 -13.56 59.59 3.00
N GLY A 678 -13.03 59.41 4.21
CA GLY A 678 -13.59 58.54 5.23
C GLY A 678 -15.08 58.81 5.41
N ALA A 679 -15.89 57.78 5.25
CA ALA A 679 -17.31 57.83 5.58
C ALA A 679 -17.42 58.03 7.09
N SER A 680 -17.72 59.27 7.48
CA SER A 680 -18.24 59.64 8.78
C SER A 680 -19.43 58.76 9.12
N GLU A 681 -19.39 58.18 10.32
CA GLU A 681 -20.55 57.69 11.05
C GLU A 681 -21.63 58.78 11.09
N LYS A 682 -22.69 58.61 10.29
CA LYS A 682 -24.08 58.99 10.62
C LYS A 682 -24.94 58.79 9.38
N ASN A 683 -25.66 57.67 9.38
CA ASN A 683 -27.07 57.54 9.07
C ASN A 683 -27.36 56.04 8.93
N LEU A 684 -27.47 55.37 10.07
CA LEU A 684 -28.42 54.28 10.19
C LEU A 684 -29.81 54.92 10.13
N GLU A 685 -30.60 54.58 9.12
CA GLU A 685 -32.02 54.23 9.24
C GLU A 685 -32.56 53.76 7.87
N ASP A 686 -33.03 52.50 7.89
CA ASP A 686 -33.81 51.70 6.93
C ASP A 686 -33.31 51.38 5.50
N PRO A 687 -33.16 50.07 5.16
CA PRO A 687 -33.29 49.57 3.79
C PRO A 687 -34.73 49.10 3.49
N PRO A 688 -35.26 49.29 2.26
CA PRO A 688 -36.39 48.51 1.78
C PRO A 688 -35.93 47.11 1.35
N ASP A 689 -36.73 46.11 1.74
CA ASP A 689 -36.75 44.73 1.24
C ASP A 689 -36.60 44.67 -0.30
N ASP A 690 -35.72 43.80 -0.78
CA ASP A 690 -36.07 42.62 -1.59
C ASP A 690 -34.82 42.08 -2.30
N ALA A 691 -34.44 40.85 -1.98
CA ALA A 691 -33.87 39.84 -2.89
C ALA A 691 -33.12 38.78 -2.06
N SER A 692 -33.81 37.66 -1.89
CA SER A 692 -33.30 36.37 -1.46
C SER A 692 -31.94 35.99 -2.06
N HIS A 693 -30.96 35.69 -1.22
CA HIS A 693 -30.06 34.57 -1.46
C HIS A 693 -29.59 33.97 -0.12
N ASP A 694 -30.22 32.86 0.21
CA ASP A 694 -29.91 31.96 1.32
C ASP A 694 -28.62 31.18 1.00
N GLU A 695 -27.49 31.60 1.59
CA GLU A 695 -26.35 30.73 1.83
C GLU A 695 -26.08 30.62 3.33
N ARG A 696 -26.81 29.72 3.98
CA ARG A 696 -26.36 29.13 5.25
C ARG A 696 -25.07 28.34 5.02
N ARG A 697 -23.96 28.84 5.57
CA ARG A 697 -22.86 27.98 6.00
C ARG A 697 -22.64 28.13 7.50
N VAL A 698 -22.96 27.02 8.17
CA VAL A 698 -22.63 26.63 9.53
C VAL A 698 -21.12 26.73 9.78
N GLU A 699 -20.72 27.42 10.84
CA GLU A 699 -19.52 27.07 11.61
C GLU A 699 -19.86 27.03 13.11
N GLY A 700 -19.26 26.04 13.78
CA GLY A 700 -19.56 25.56 15.12
C GLY A 700 -18.76 26.22 16.25
N PRO A 701 -18.69 25.58 17.44
CA PRO A 701 -18.86 26.25 18.74
C PRO A 701 -17.61 26.30 19.62
N SER A 702 -17.53 27.30 20.50
CA SER A 702 -16.68 27.36 21.72
C SER A 702 -16.90 28.75 22.35
N ALA A 703 -17.02 29.04 23.64
CA ALA A 703 -17.02 28.34 24.92
C ALA A 703 -17.66 29.35 25.91
N GLY A 704 -18.61 28.96 26.77
CA GLY A 704 -18.32 28.73 28.19
C GLY A 704 -18.67 29.94 29.09
N ARG A 705 -19.79 29.85 29.83
CA ARG A 705 -19.93 30.18 31.28
C ARG A 705 -21.41 30.16 31.72
N GLU A 706 -21.70 29.24 32.64
CA GLU A 706 -22.82 29.21 33.61
C GLU A 706 -22.68 30.34 34.67
N PRO A 707 -23.59 30.49 35.67
CA PRO A 707 -24.98 29.99 35.85
C PRO A 707 -25.98 31.07 36.34
N ALA A 708 -27.28 30.73 36.42
CA ALA A 708 -28.14 30.86 37.63
C ALA A 708 -29.64 31.01 37.32
N GLY A 709 -30.47 30.21 38.01
CA GLY A 709 -31.68 30.73 38.68
C GLY A 709 -33.06 30.42 38.10
N ALA A 710 -33.62 29.28 38.52
CA ALA A 710 -34.98 29.06 39.03
C ALA A 710 -36.27 29.48 38.26
N SER A 711 -37.04 28.42 37.97
CA SER A 711 -38.50 28.23 38.21
C SER A 711 -39.49 28.90 37.22
N GLY A 712 -40.62 28.30 36.85
CA GLY A 712 -41.33 27.12 37.35
C GLY A 712 -42.27 26.51 36.31
N ILE A 713 -42.94 25.46 36.78
CA ILE A 713 -43.79 24.48 36.10
C ILE A 713 -45.17 25.05 35.74
N GLY A 714 -45.77 24.59 34.64
CA GLY A 714 -47.20 24.79 34.38
C GLY A 714 -47.70 24.04 33.14
N ALA A 715 -48.33 22.89 33.37
CA ALA A 715 -48.94 22.00 32.39
C ALA A 715 -50.18 22.60 31.68
N GLY A 716 -50.52 22.08 30.50
CA GLY A 716 -51.76 22.41 29.79
C GLY A 716 -51.99 21.50 28.59
N GLU A 717 -52.65 20.37 28.82
CA GLU A 717 -53.21 19.45 27.82
C GLU A 717 -54.24 20.15 26.91
N ARG A 718 -54.26 19.80 25.61
CA ARG A 718 -55.52 19.66 24.83
C ARG A 718 -55.39 18.61 23.71
N PRO A 719 -56.49 17.89 23.39
CA PRO A 719 -56.48 16.66 22.61
C PRO A 719 -56.81 16.88 21.12
N ARG A 720 -56.50 15.85 20.32
CA ARG A 720 -56.90 15.67 18.92
C ARG A 720 -58.35 15.17 18.85
N ASP A 721 -59.17 15.82 18.04
CA ASP A 721 -60.44 15.26 17.55
C ASP A 721 -60.29 14.84 16.09
N ILE A 722 -60.69 13.59 15.82
CA ILE A 722 -61.00 13.01 14.51
C ILE A 722 -62.49 12.63 14.59
N PRO A 723 -63.30 12.87 13.56
CA PRO A 723 -64.50 12.08 13.32
C PRO A 723 -64.33 11.13 12.12
N SER A 724 -65.07 10.04 12.27
CA SER A 724 -65.23 8.82 11.48
C SER A 724 -66.08 8.97 10.20
N THR A 725 -66.17 7.83 9.48
CA THR A 725 -67.17 7.40 8.46
C THR A 725 -67.06 8.09 7.10
N ASP A 726 -66.92 7.43 5.95
CA ASP A 726 -67.28 6.07 5.49
C ASP A 726 -66.13 5.28 4.84
#